data_AF-A0A929BQC9-F1
#
_entry.id   AF-A0A929BQC9-F1
#
_cell.length_a   1.000
_cell.length_b   1.000
_cell.length_c   1.000
_cell.angle_alpha   90.00
_cell.angle_beta   90.00
_cell.angle_gamma   90.00
#
_symmetry.space_group_name_H-M   'P 1'
#
loop_
_entity.id
_entity.type
_entity.pdbx_description
1 polymer ?
#
loop_
_entity_poly.entity_id
_entity_poly.type
_entity_poly.pdbx_seq_one_letter_code
_entity_poly.pdbx_strand_id
1 'polypeptide(L)'
;QNPSLLVTKEGPSAGKTYTLEGDEILIGREPSSTLQIDSPGVSRKHARLTFQDNQYLIEDLGSSNGTFVNGERISKPWPLKNGDIISLGRMIQLEYQAALPPVSATMIEGDLSLVGGTIIEEAPQQPLVPTQPPATPPGSIPPPPEPQMTMIGQEVIDSQKLTPPQLIVAIAGQELKTYTLGKTRVTIGRAEDNEVVIDSRIVSRHHAYLDRVQDGYLLTVMPEAGNPVLLDGRPLTASHKLQHGDILRIGSLDPGMMVTMTYVDPSQAVETQATPIRFSEKNIIQIGRDASNDVFLNSPTVSRYHAQIERVGQRHRLTDLRSTNGTYVNDKRAEGDVWLQPNDVIRIGSFRFVMGEDELGQYDESRGLRVDALDLNKWVRKDLNILKDISLAFKPREFVAVVGQSGGGKSTLIDAIAGYRPATHGVVLVNGTNIYSNFDVVQNEIGYVPQRDIIHYELTVYQALNYTARLRMPSDTSKEERHQHIMQVLEDLDLIERKDTPISRLSGGQIKRVSIGVELLTKPGLFFLDEPTSGLDPGIETAFMHLMRRLADQGRTIVLITHATKNVMLADKVVFLARGGYVAWFGPPEEALAYFDQYRSEREQRAHEMEFDQIYAILDDPSKGKAQDWAERYMQNPAYQKHIVEPLQSARTLMLKSPKEKPEGKAARLRSRPRVSGFRQFLILSARNIKILSRDRTSLILMLLVPILVASLDFFLAPAMGKNLYDYKLGDSANASTTIFLLAINCLLVGGFSQMREIVKEADVYKRERLVNLKIFPYVASKAWVALLFSFYGAVVFVTIRFLAFDIPGGPLIIGLYYISLVLAIFAGSMSGLMASAISKSPSVAPLVMILLIIPQIVLSGSLAPLPEKVTAIASTRWAFQDFVGLTGMGSDVASDPCWKLSEDERDLMSLEQKTDFGCKCMGLAVFDPNSCNFPGVGQFYTTEIDQPAPVEPAALGPEPTEPVIPPAPEPPADQNDQVAMVQYMNALKSYQDEVQVIQNQFRSEMDLYRSQADLYTAQMKDYQTAKISYDAARSTAVSSAEAL
;
A
#
# COMPACT_ATOMS: atom_id res chain seq x y z
N GLN A 1 -0.52 -40.31 -22.29
CA GLN A 1 -0.85 -40.24 -20.85
C GLN A 1 0.17 -39.30 -20.23
N ASN A 2 -0.27 -38.26 -19.50
CA ASN A 2 0.67 -37.38 -18.80
C ASN A 2 1.29 -38.17 -17.63
N PRO A 3 2.62 -38.22 -17.46
CA PRO A 3 3.23 -38.95 -16.35
C PRO A 3 2.90 -38.30 -15.00
N SER A 4 2.90 -39.09 -13.92
CA SER A 4 2.82 -38.53 -12.57
C SER A 4 4.10 -37.77 -12.23
N LEU A 5 4.00 -36.71 -11.44
CA LEU A 5 5.10 -35.81 -11.12
C LEU A 5 5.29 -35.68 -9.61
N LEU A 6 6.54 -35.43 -9.18
CA LEU A 6 6.84 -34.84 -7.88
C LEU A 6 7.38 -33.43 -8.05
N VAL A 7 6.74 -32.47 -7.42
CA VAL A 7 7.15 -31.07 -7.46
C VAL A 7 7.70 -30.66 -6.10
N THR A 8 8.96 -30.27 -6.05
CA THR A 8 9.55 -29.71 -4.82
C THR A 8 8.87 -28.38 -4.46
N LYS A 9 8.23 -28.30 -3.30
CA LYS A 9 7.62 -27.08 -2.75
C LYS A 9 8.60 -26.30 -1.88
N GLU A 10 9.36 -27.00 -1.05
CA GLU A 10 10.31 -26.43 -0.11
C GLU A 10 11.60 -27.27 -0.06
N GLY A 11 12.75 -26.62 0.13
CA GLY A 11 14.08 -27.24 0.17
C GLY A 11 15.06 -26.66 -0.86
N PRO A 12 16.32 -27.14 -0.93
CA PRO A 12 17.38 -26.58 -1.77
C PRO A 12 17.10 -26.64 -3.29
N SER A 13 16.09 -27.42 -3.70
CA SER A 13 15.67 -27.56 -5.10
C SER A 13 14.26 -27.02 -5.38
N ALA A 14 13.68 -26.18 -4.50
CA ALA A 14 12.29 -25.72 -4.60
C ALA A 14 11.90 -25.22 -6.02
N GLY A 15 10.77 -25.69 -6.53
CA GLY A 15 10.27 -25.44 -7.88
C GLY A 15 10.74 -26.44 -8.94
N LYS A 16 11.64 -27.38 -8.60
CA LYS A 16 12.06 -28.46 -9.49
C LYS A 16 11.00 -29.57 -9.54
N THR A 17 10.70 -30.01 -10.76
CA THR A 17 9.74 -31.09 -11.04
C THR A 17 10.48 -32.34 -11.47
N TYR A 18 10.06 -33.49 -10.96
CA TYR A 18 10.59 -34.81 -11.28
C TYR A 18 9.48 -35.66 -11.88
N THR A 19 9.71 -36.15 -13.10
CA THR A 19 8.81 -37.10 -13.75
C THR A 19 9.01 -38.48 -13.12
N LEU A 20 7.91 -39.11 -12.69
CA LEU A 20 7.95 -40.47 -12.14
C LEU A 20 7.84 -41.46 -13.30
N GLU A 21 8.97 -42.09 -13.62
CA GLU A 21 9.08 -43.13 -14.65
C GLU A 21 9.71 -44.38 -14.03
N GLY A 22 9.01 -45.51 -14.08
CA GLY A 22 9.44 -46.79 -13.55
C GLY A 22 8.69 -47.26 -12.29
N ASP A 23 8.87 -48.54 -11.99
CA ASP A 23 8.16 -49.26 -10.92
C ASP A 23 8.74 -48.97 -9.52
N GLU A 24 9.99 -48.51 -9.44
CA GLU A 24 10.70 -48.20 -8.20
C GLU A 24 11.55 -46.93 -8.33
N ILE A 25 11.30 -45.95 -7.46
CA ILE A 25 12.02 -44.65 -7.44
C ILE A 25 12.61 -44.45 -6.06
N LEU A 26 13.93 -44.37 -5.98
CA LEU A 26 14.66 -44.15 -4.74
C LEU A 26 14.90 -42.65 -4.51
N ILE A 27 14.48 -42.15 -3.36
CA ILE A 27 14.67 -40.75 -2.94
C ILE A 27 15.74 -40.71 -1.85
N GLY A 28 16.79 -39.91 -2.04
CA GLY A 28 17.90 -39.88 -1.10
C GLY A 28 18.97 -38.83 -1.42
N ARG A 29 19.92 -38.70 -0.50
CA ARG A 29 21.07 -37.77 -0.66
C ARG A 29 22.19 -38.35 -1.52
N GLU A 30 22.31 -39.68 -1.59
CA GLU A 30 23.37 -40.32 -2.39
C GLU A 30 23.17 -40.11 -3.90
N PRO A 31 24.27 -39.92 -4.67
CA PRO A 31 24.20 -39.77 -6.13
C PRO A 31 23.57 -40.95 -6.87
N SER A 32 23.53 -42.14 -6.26
CA SER A 32 22.88 -43.32 -6.81
C SER A 32 21.36 -43.36 -6.63
N SER A 33 20.75 -42.34 -6.01
CA SER A 33 19.29 -42.23 -5.85
C SER A 33 18.66 -41.71 -7.14
N THR A 34 17.57 -42.34 -7.60
CA THR A 34 16.81 -41.90 -8.77
C THR A 34 16.38 -40.44 -8.65
N LEU A 35 15.95 -40.04 -7.45
CA LEU A 35 15.68 -38.66 -7.09
C LEU A 35 16.69 -38.20 -6.04
N GLN A 36 17.79 -37.60 -6.50
CA GLN A 36 18.81 -37.04 -5.61
C GLN A 36 18.36 -35.68 -5.06
N ILE A 37 18.35 -35.59 -3.73
CA ILE A 37 18.16 -34.34 -2.98
C ILE A 37 19.37 -34.13 -2.09
N ASP A 38 20.30 -33.29 -2.55
CA ASP A 38 21.53 -32.98 -1.82
C ASP A 38 21.26 -32.00 -0.67
N SER A 39 20.81 -32.54 0.45
CA SER A 39 20.52 -31.76 1.67
C SER A 39 20.97 -32.53 2.92
N PRO A 40 21.58 -31.86 3.91
CA PRO A 40 21.96 -32.49 5.18
C PRO A 40 20.80 -33.16 5.91
N GLY A 41 19.57 -32.68 5.71
CA GLY A 41 18.35 -33.22 6.31
C GLY A 41 17.80 -34.49 5.65
N VAL A 42 18.39 -34.95 4.55
CA VAL A 42 17.96 -36.16 3.81
C VAL A 42 18.96 -37.29 4.04
N SER A 43 18.49 -38.44 4.53
CA SER A 43 19.31 -39.65 4.62
C SER A 43 19.81 -40.13 3.24
N ARG A 44 20.91 -40.88 3.25
CA ARG A 44 21.55 -41.39 2.04
C ARG A 44 20.57 -42.13 1.11
N LYS A 45 19.77 -43.03 1.68
CA LYS A 45 18.53 -43.58 1.12
C LYS A 45 17.41 -43.23 2.09
N HIS A 46 16.50 -42.34 1.71
CA HIS A 46 15.54 -41.76 2.64
C HIS A 46 14.18 -42.43 2.53
N ALA A 47 13.61 -42.42 1.33
CA ALA A 47 12.29 -42.98 1.05
C ALA A 47 12.32 -43.67 -0.31
N ARG A 48 11.38 -44.58 -0.52
CA ARG A 48 11.19 -45.27 -1.79
C ARG A 48 9.74 -45.15 -2.22
N LEU A 49 9.55 -44.90 -3.51
CA LEU A 49 8.25 -45.00 -4.17
C LEU A 49 8.18 -46.27 -4.98
N THR A 50 7.11 -47.03 -4.81
CA THR A 50 6.82 -48.24 -5.60
C THR A 50 5.47 -48.09 -6.28
N PHE A 51 5.41 -48.38 -7.58
CA PHE A 51 4.16 -48.37 -8.32
C PHE A 51 3.46 -49.73 -8.18
N GLN A 52 2.31 -49.77 -7.52
CA GLN A 52 1.50 -50.98 -7.34
C GLN A 52 0.01 -50.63 -7.46
N ASP A 53 -0.81 -51.52 -8.02
CA ASP A 53 -2.27 -51.34 -8.15
C ASP A 53 -2.67 -50.00 -8.79
N ASN A 54 -1.94 -49.57 -9.83
CA ASN A 54 -2.17 -48.33 -10.58
C ASN A 54 -2.00 -47.03 -9.75
N GLN A 55 -1.22 -47.07 -8.67
CA GLN A 55 -0.90 -45.91 -7.82
C GLN A 55 0.54 -46.01 -7.27
N TYR A 56 1.14 -44.87 -6.90
CA TYR A 56 2.44 -44.87 -6.22
C TYR A 56 2.23 -45.00 -4.70
N LEU A 57 2.96 -45.91 -4.07
CA LEU A 57 3.07 -46.01 -2.62
C LEU A 57 4.43 -45.48 -2.19
N ILE A 58 4.47 -44.69 -1.12
CA ILE A 58 5.71 -44.23 -0.50
C ILE A 58 6.01 -45.00 0.78
N GLU A 59 7.25 -45.42 0.96
CA GLU A 59 7.75 -46.03 2.19
C GLU A 59 9.03 -45.34 2.69
N ASP A 60 9.16 -45.25 4.01
CA ASP A 60 10.37 -44.75 4.66
C ASP A 60 11.41 -45.86 4.78
N LEU A 61 12.64 -45.62 4.32
CA LEU A 61 13.73 -46.60 4.37
C LEU A 61 14.55 -46.50 5.68
N GLY A 62 13.87 -46.20 6.79
CA GLY A 62 14.51 -45.97 8.10
C GLY A 62 15.30 -44.66 8.16
N SER A 63 14.73 -43.59 7.60
CA SER A 63 15.41 -42.30 7.52
C SER A 63 15.59 -41.67 8.92
N SER A 64 16.68 -40.93 9.09
CA SER A 64 17.04 -40.33 10.38
C SER A 64 16.06 -39.25 10.82
N ASN A 65 15.45 -38.56 9.86
CA ASN A 65 14.50 -37.46 10.12
C ASN A 65 13.03 -37.85 9.84
N GLY A 66 12.77 -39.07 9.37
CA GLY A 66 11.44 -39.59 9.05
C GLY A 66 10.87 -39.04 7.74
N THR A 67 10.08 -39.88 7.07
CA THR A 67 9.19 -39.48 5.97
C THR A 67 7.79 -39.18 6.50
N PHE A 68 7.16 -38.11 6.02
CA PHE A 68 5.81 -37.72 6.38
C PHE A 68 4.96 -37.53 5.13
N VAL A 69 3.67 -37.84 5.19
CA VAL A 69 2.70 -37.52 4.15
C VAL A 69 1.58 -36.70 4.77
N ASN A 70 1.28 -35.52 4.23
CA ASN A 70 0.30 -34.56 4.76
C ASN A 70 0.48 -34.23 6.26
N GLY A 71 1.74 -34.20 6.71
CA GLY A 71 2.12 -33.91 8.10
C GLY A 71 2.10 -35.10 9.05
N GLU A 72 1.66 -36.28 8.61
CA GLU A 72 1.67 -37.51 9.40
C GLU A 72 2.90 -38.37 9.09
N ARG A 73 3.61 -38.85 10.12
CA ARG A 73 4.80 -39.69 9.92
C ARG A 73 4.37 -41.09 9.47
N ILE A 74 4.90 -41.56 8.36
CA ILE A 74 4.58 -42.89 7.85
C ILE A 74 5.52 -43.94 8.47
N SER A 75 4.96 -45.09 8.86
CA SER A 75 5.72 -46.25 9.35
C SER A 75 5.41 -47.54 8.56
N LYS A 76 4.53 -47.45 7.56
CA LYS A 76 4.16 -48.49 6.59
C LYS A 76 4.02 -47.82 5.22
N PRO A 77 4.10 -48.58 4.10
CA PRO A 77 3.86 -48.02 2.78
C PRO A 77 2.52 -47.28 2.70
N TRP A 78 2.55 -46.05 2.18
CA TRP A 78 1.42 -45.13 2.13
C TRP A 78 1.01 -44.85 0.68
N PRO A 79 -0.24 -45.11 0.26
CA PRO A 79 -0.70 -44.84 -1.10
C PRO A 79 -0.88 -43.34 -1.33
N LEU A 80 -0.22 -42.79 -2.35
CA LEU A 80 -0.24 -41.37 -2.68
C LEU A 80 -1.44 -40.98 -3.55
N LYS A 81 -2.06 -39.85 -3.21
CA LYS A 81 -3.15 -39.21 -3.94
C LYS A 81 -2.71 -37.87 -4.51
N ASN A 82 -3.35 -37.46 -5.62
CA ASN A 82 -3.05 -36.17 -6.24
C ASN A 82 -3.17 -35.01 -5.24
N GLY A 83 -2.10 -34.23 -5.08
CA GLY A 83 -1.99 -33.13 -4.13
C GLY A 83 -1.35 -33.50 -2.79
N ASP A 84 -0.98 -34.76 -2.55
CA ASP A 84 -0.33 -35.17 -1.30
C ASP A 84 1.03 -34.49 -1.14
N ILE A 85 1.28 -33.98 0.06
CA ILE A 85 2.55 -33.34 0.44
C ILE A 85 3.43 -34.34 1.19
N ILE A 86 4.49 -34.78 0.55
CA ILE A 86 5.52 -35.65 1.11
C ILE A 86 6.61 -34.79 1.73
N SER A 87 6.87 -34.95 3.02
CA SER A 87 7.99 -34.27 3.70
C SER A 87 9.11 -35.25 4.04
N LEU A 88 10.33 -34.93 3.61
CA LEU A 88 11.55 -35.67 3.97
C LEU A 88 12.23 -34.92 5.12
N GLY A 89 11.97 -35.35 6.35
CA GLY A 89 12.19 -34.52 7.53
C GLY A 89 11.30 -33.27 7.56
N ARG A 90 11.74 -32.22 8.28
CA ARG A 90 10.96 -30.98 8.48
C ARG A 90 11.24 -29.87 7.46
N MET A 91 12.22 -30.05 6.59
CA MET A 91 12.81 -28.97 5.78
C MET A 91 12.59 -29.12 4.26
N ILE A 92 12.07 -30.27 3.81
CA ILE A 92 11.90 -30.57 2.39
C ILE A 92 10.51 -31.10 2.16
N GLN A 93 9.75 -30.43 1.30
CA GLN A 93 8.40 -30.81 0.92
C GLN A 93 8.32 -31.05 -0.59
N LEU A 94 7.70 -32.16 -0.97
CA LEU A 94 7.40 -32.56 -2.34
C LEU A 94 5.88 -32.71 -2.47
N GLU A 95 5.28 -32.14 -3.51
CA GLU A 95 3.88 -32.38 -3.86
C GLU A 95 3.80 -33.47 -4.93
N TYR A 96 3.01 -34.50 -4.68
CA TYR A 96 2.70 -35.53 -5.66
C TYR A 96 1.54 -35.08 -6.57
N GLN A 97 1.77 -35.09 -7.88
CA GLN A 97 0.75 -34.79 -8.89
C GLN A 97 0.49 -36.04 -9.73
N ALA A 98 -0.71 -36.58 -9.65
CA ALA A 98 -1.07 -37.79 -10.38
C ALA A 98 -1.31 -37.50 -11.87
N ALA A 99 -1.06 -38.50 -12.71
CA ALA A 99 -1.48 -38.51 -14.10
C ALA A 99 -3.01 -38.32 -14.21
N LEU A 100 -3.49 -37.30 -14.92
CA LEU A 100 -4.92 -37.13 -15.18
C LEU A 100 -5.46 -38.33 -15.99
N PRO A 101 -6.55 -39.00 -15.56
CA PRO A 101 -7.21 -39.99 -16.40
C PRO A 101 -7.82 -39.30 -17.64
N PRO A 102 -7.91 -39.99 -18.80
CA PRO A 102 -8.61 -39.45 -19.95
C PRO A 102 -10.08 -39.20 -19.60
N VAL A 103 -10.55 -37.98 -19.82
CA VAL A 103 -11.94 -37.58 -19.59
C VAL A 103 -12.83 -38.25 -20.64
N SER A 104 -13.58 -39.27 -20.24
CA SER A 104 -14.71 -39.77 -21.03
C SER A 104 -15.90 -38.84 -20.85
N ALA A 105 -16.33 -38.22 -21.96
CA ALA A 105 -17.54 -37.43 -22.01
C ALA A 105 -18.77 -38.35 -22.09
N THR A 106 -19.64 -38.31 -21.08
CA THR A 106 -21.03 -38.77 -21.21
C THR A 106 -21.96 -38.05 -20.24
N MET A 107 -22.86 -37.26 -20.84
CA MET A 107 -24.29 -37.07 -20.58
C MET A 107 -24.83 -36.73 -19.18
N ILE A 108 -25.68 -35.70 -19.23
CA ILE A 108 -26.64 -35.14 -18.27
C ILE A 108 -27.78 -36.13 -18.00
N GLU A 109 -28.24 -36.26 -16.74
CA GLU A 109 -29.66 -36.33 -16.32
C GLU A 109 -29.85 -36.64 -14.81
N GLY A 110 -30.84 -35.98 -14.17
CA GLY A 110 -31.54 -36.34 -12.91
C GLY A 110 -30.74 -36.20 -11.60
N ASP A 111 -31.26 -35.71 -10.47
CA ASP A 111 -32.64 -35.64 -10.00
C ASP A 111 -32.80 -34.60 -8.87
N LEU A 112 -34.01 -34.06 -8.78
CA LEU A 112 -34.48 -33.08 -7.79
C LEU A 112 -35.58 -33.76 -6.96
N SER A 113 -35.38 -34.05 -5.67
CA SER A 113 -36.47 -34.11 -4.67
C SER A 113 -36.03 -34.43 -3.23
N LEU A 114 -36.38 -33.52 -2.31
CA LEU A 114 -37.15 -33.68 -1.05
C LEU A 114 -36.92 -34.90 -0.14
N VAL A 115 -36.67 -34.66 1.17
CA VAL A 115 -37.40 -35.11 2.40
C VAL A 115 -36.71 -34.34 3.56
N GLY A 116 -37.33 -33.57 4.45
CA GLY A 116 -38.59 -33.76 5.18
C GLY A 116 -38.23 -34.00 6.66
N GLY A 117 -38.31 -32.96 7.49
CA GLY A 117 -38.21 -33.10 8.95
C GLY A 117 -39.59 -33.28 9.58
N THR A 118 -39.70 -34.09 10.64
CA THR A 118 -40.28 -33.71 11.96
C THR A 118 -40.42 -34.89 12.94
N ILE A 119 -40.04 -34.61 14.21
CA ILE A 119 -40.64 -34.96 15.52
C ILE A 119 -40.65 -36.42 16.02
N ILE A 120 -40.10 -36.64 17.23
CA ILE A 120 -40.81 -37.18 18.42
C ILE A 120 -40.32 -36.47 19.71
N GLU A 121 -41.29 -36.14 20.57
CA GLU A 121 -41.29 -35.58 21.94
C GLU A 121 -40.76 -36.52 23.04
N GLU A 122 -40.29 -35.97 24.18
CA GLU A 122 -40.98 -36.03 25.49
C GLU A 122 -40.21 -35.28 26.60
N ALA A 123 -40.94 -34.63 27.52
CA ALA A 123 -40.46 -33.85 28.67
C ALA A 123 -40.40 -34.74 29.96
N PRO A 124 -39.77 -34.33 31.10
CA PRO A 124 -40.39 -33.35 32.01
C PRO A 124 -39.47 -32.48 32.94
N GLN A 125 -40.01 -31.33 33.36
CA GLN A 125 -40.07 -30.69 34.71
C GLN A 125 -38.84 -30.54 35.67
N GLN A 126 -38.69 -29.30 36.19
CA GLN A 126 -38.08 -28.91 37.50
C GLN A 126 -39.12 -29.03 38.64
N PRO A 127 -38.85 -28.72 39.96
CA PRO A 127 -37.59 -28.54 40.73
C PRO A 127 -37.57 -29.32 42.09
N LEU A 128 -36.44 -29.31 42.82
CA LEU A 128 -36.30 -29.07 44.29
C LEU A 128 -35.01 -29.67 44.90
N VAL A 129 -34.40 -28.89 45.80
CA VAL A 129 -33.33 -29.25 46.76
C VAL A 129 -33.99 -29.87 48.01
N PRO A 130 -33.40 -30.88 48.72
CA PRO A 130 -32.73 -30.58 50.01
C PRO A 130 -31.59 -31.53 50.50
N THR A 131 -30.62 -30.93 51.24
CA THR A 131 -29.93 -31.41 52.50
C THR A 131 -29.04 -32.68 52.46
N GLN A 132 -27.94 -32.91 53.21
CA GLN A 132 -27.13 -32.36 54.34
C GLN A 132 -25.87 -33.31 54.48
N PRO A 133 -24.93 -33.32 55.48
CA PRO A 133 -24.82 -32.61 56.79
C PRO A 133 -23.40 -31.98 57.06
N PRO A 134 -23.12 -31.42 58.28
CA PRO A 134 -22.13 -30.37 58.49
C PRO A 134 -20.81 -30.82 59.16
N ALA A 135 -19.79 -29.97 59.11
CA ALA A 135 -18.64 -30.01 60.03
C ALA A 135 -18.28 -28.60 60.54
N THR A 136 -18.09 -28.54 61.86
CA THR A 136 -17.85 -27.40 62.76
C THR A 136 -16.42 -26.80 62.69
N PRO A 137 -16.20 -25.58 63.24
CA PRO A 137 -14.98 -24.79 63.07
C PRO A 137 -13.89 -25.08 64.12
N PRO A 138 -12.65 -24.59 63.91
CA PRO A 138 -12.20 -23.49 64.79
C PRO A 138 -11.21 -22.50 64.14
N GLY A 139 -11.01 -21.34 64.79
CA GLY A 139 -9.70 -20.68 64.83
C GLY A 139 -9.65 -19.22 64.40
N SER A 140 -9.84 -18.33 65.37
CA SER A 140 -9.54 -16.89 65.33
C SER A 140 -8.09 -16.58 64.95
N ILE A 141 -7.86 -15.69 63.98
CA ILE A 141 -6.58 -15.03 63.69
C ILE A 141 -6.74 -13.54 64.07
N PRO A 142 -5.79 -12.91 64.80
CA PRO A 142 -5.94 -11.59 65.40
C PRO A 142 -5.86 -10.44 64.36
N PRO A 143 -6.33 -9.24 64.71
CA PRO A 143 -6.30 -8.08 63.81
C PRO A 143 -4.85 -7.56 63.61
N PRO A 144 -4.57 -6.85 62.50
CA PRO A 144 -3.29 -6.20 62.30
C PRO A 144 -3.10 -5.06 63.32
N PRO A 145 -1.86 -4.76 63.76
CA PRO A 145 -1.64 -3.66 64.68
C PRO A 145 -1.89 -2.32 63.99
N GLU A 146 -2.52 -1.41 64.73
CA GLU A 146 -2.69 0.00 64.37
C GLU A 146 -1.34 0.70 64.18
N PRO A 147 -1.24 1.69 63.27
CA PRO A 147 -0.03 2.48 63.11
C PRO A 147 0.14 3.41 64.30
N GLN A 148 1.15 3.15 65.15
CA GLN A 148 1.62 4.12 66.11
C GLN A 148 2.24 5.32 65.36
N MET A 149 1.62 6.49 65.51
CA MET A 149 2.21 7.77 65.20
C MET A 149 3.52 7.89 65.99
N THR A 150 4.65 7.72 65.31
CA THR A 150 5.94 8.13 65.84
C THR A 150 6.22 9.52 65.29
N MET A 151 6.32 10.48 66.21
CA MET A 151 6.69 11.87 65.96
C MET A 151 7.94 11.92 65.07
N ILE A 152 7.87 12.69 63.98
CA ILE A 152 9.00 13.02 63.13
C ILE A 152 9.97 13.83 63.98
N GLY A 153 10.97 13.13 64.53
CA GLY A 153 12.19 13.72 65.04
C GLY A 153 13.03 14.19 63.88
N GLN A 154 13.39 15.46 63.94
CA GLN A 154 14.22 16.17 62.99
C GLN A 154 15.66 15.63 63.10
N GLU A 155 15.96 14.53 62.39
CA GLU A 155 17.34 14.11 62.17
C GLU A 155 17.95 14.98 61.08
N VAL A 156 18.75 15.93 61.54
CA VAL A 156 19.79 16.61 60.79
C VAL A 156 20.62 15.52 60.09
N ILE A 157 20.62 15.55 58.76
CA ILE A 157 21.47 14.72 57.91
C ILE A 157 22.92 15.03 58.29
N ASP A 158 23.50 14.16 59.12
CA ASP A 158 24.89 14.20 59.48
C ASP A 158 25.75 13.78 58.27
N SER A 159 26.86 14.49 58.13
CA SER A 159 27.93 14.40 57.15
C SER A 159 28.01 13.13 56.25
N GLN A 160 28.06 13.38 54.93
CA GLN A 160 28.32 12.42 53.85
C GLN A 160 29.45 11.42 54.18
N LYS A 161 29.09 10.18 54.53
CA LYS A 161 29.95 9.03 54.22
C LYS A 161 29.85 8.77 52.72
N LEU A 162 30.68 9.45 51.93
CA LEU A 162 30.87 9.13 50.51
C LEU A 162 31.36 7.68 50.41
N THR A 163 30.51 6.80 49.91
CA THR A 163 30.92 5.46 49.50
C THR A 163 31.96 5.60 48.38
N PRO A 164 33.14 4.96 48.51
CA PRO A 164 34.20 5.05 47.50
C PRO A 164 33.71 4.53 46.13
N PRO A 165 34.27 5.03 45.01
CA PRO A 165 33.93 4.56 43.68
C PRO A 165 34.15 3.05 43.54
N GLN A 166 33.37 2.40 42.70
CA GLN A 166 33.37 0.95 42.51
C GLN A 166 33.48 0.61 41.02
N LEU A 167 34.05 -0.57 40.75
CA LEU A 167 34.04 -1.21 39.44
C LEU A 167 33.31 -2.53 39.58
N ILE A 168 32.13 -2.64 38.97
CA ILE A 168 31.32 -3.86 38.97
C ILE A 168 31.69 -4.66 37.73
N VAL A 169 32.23 -5.85 37.92
CA VAL A 169 32.65 -6.75 36.85
C VAL A 169 31.65 -7.90 36.71
N ALA A 170 31.09 -8.03 35.52
CA ALA A 170 30.26 -9.14 35.08
C ALA A 170 31.04 -9.99 34.08
N ILE A 171 31.19 -11.28 34.36
CA ILE A 171 31.72 -12.27 33.43
C ILE A 171 30.57 -13.22 33.12
N ALA A 172 30.36 -13.54 31.84
CA ALA A 172 29.33 -14.50 31.44
C ALA A 172 29.44 -15.79 32.26
N GLY A 173 28.34 -16.19 32.92
CA GLY A 173 28.27 -17.39 33.75
C GLY A 173 28.84 -17.29 35.17
N GLN A 174 29.30 -16.12 35.62
CA GLN A 174 29.79 -15.91 37.00
C GLN A 174 28.96 -14.85 37.74
N GLU A 175 28.98 -14.92 39.08
CA GLU A 175 28.39 -13.86 39.91
C GLU A 175 29.09 -12.50 39.69
N LEU A 176 28.29 -11.43 39.78
CA LEU A 176 28.78 -10.06 39.70
C LEU A 176 29.81 -9.81 40.82
N LYS A 177 31.04 -9.48 40.45
CA LYS A 177 32.09 -9.10 41.40
C LYS A 177 32.20 -7.59 41.47
N THR A 178 32.06 -7.02 42.65
CA THR A 178 32.18 -5.57 42.87
C THR A 178 33.54 -5.26 43.51
N TYR A 179 34.33 -4.42 42.86
CA TYR A 179 35.64 -3.99 43.33
C TYR A 179 35.56 -2.54 43.81
N THR A 180 35.99 -2.28 45.05
CA THR A 180 36.05 -0.91 45.58
C THR A 180 37.36 -0.25 45.17
N LEU A 181 37.28 0.94 44.57
CA LEU A 181 38.40 1.72 44.07
C LEU A 181 38.79 2.77 45.12
N GLY A 182 39.99 2.62 45.71
CA GLY A 182 40.51 3.57 46.70
C GLY A 182 41.99 3.92 46.54
N LYS A 183 42.74 3.13 45.76
CA LYS A 183 44.19 3.32 45.54
C LYS A 183 44.46 4.41 44.50
N THR A 184 45.69 4.93 44.52
CA THR A 184 46.21 5.88 43.52
C THR A 184 46.36 5.24 42.14
N ARG A 185 46.73 3.95 42.08
CA ARG A 185 46.70 3.12 40.87
C ARG A 185 46.02 1.79 41.18
N VAL A 186 45.16 1.33 40.26
CA VAL A 186 44.46 0.04 40.34
C VAL A 186 44.72 -0.71 39.04
N THR A 187 45.37 -1.87 39.12
CA THR A 187 45.64 -2.73 37.95
C THR A 187 44.48 -3.70 37.70
N ILE A 188 44.21 -3.97 36.42
CA ILE A 188 43.13 -4.83 35.94
C ILE A 188 43.74 -5.90 35.04
N GLY A 189 43.48 -7.17 35.33
CA GLY A 189 43.99 -8.27 34.52
C GLY A 189 43.59 -9.66 35.01
N ARG A 190 44.01 -10.69 34.29
CA ARG A 190 43.72 -12.10 34.62
C ARG A 190 44.63 -12.68 35.69
N ALA A 191 45.84 -12.13 35.86
CA ALA A 191 46.77 -12.63 36.86
C ALA A 191 46.35 -12.22 38.28
N GLU A 192 46.62 -13.08 39.27
CA GLU A 192 46.20 -12.88 40.67
C GLU A 192 46.88 -11.71 41.38
N ASP A 193 47.95 -11.17 40.80
CA ASP A 193 48.68 -10.01 41.29
C ASP A 193 48.03 -8.66 40.91
N ASN A 194 46.97 -8.66 40.09
CA ASN A 194 46.19 -7.45 39.82
C ASN A 194 45.24 -7.13 40.97
N GLU A 195 44.91 -5.85 41.16
CA GLU A 195 43.88 -5.45 42.13
C GLU A 195 42.46 -5.84 41.70
N VAL A 196 42.17 -5.76 40.40
CA VAL A 196 40.93 -6.24 39.81
C VAL A 196 41.26 -7.49 39.01
N VAL A 197 41.08 -8.65 39.64
CA VAL A 197 41.33 -9.95 39.02
C VAL A 197 40.11 -10.39 38.23
N ILE A 198 40.25 -10.47 36.91
CA ILE A 198 39.18 -10.92 36.02
C ILE A 198 39.58 -12.29 35.45
N ASP A 199 39.04 -13.34 36.05
CA ASP A 199 39.31 -14.72 35.63
C ASP A 199 38.56 -15.07 34.34
N SER A 200 39.10 -14.57 33.22
CA SER A 200 38.57 -14.85 31.89
C SER A 200 39.69 -14.90 30.87
N ARG A 201 39.65 -15.91 29.99
CA ARG A 201 40.66 -16.14 28.94
C ARG A 201 40.79 -14.98 27.94
N ILE A 202 39.78 -14.12 27.84
CA ILE A 202 39.76 -12.97 26.94
C ILE A 202 40.46 -11.74 27.54
N VAL A 203 40.84 -11.81 28.82
CA VAL A 203 41.57 -10.76 29.53
C VAL A 203 43.05 -11.13 29.61
N SER A 204 43.92 -10.18 29.23
CA SER A 204 45.37 -10.33 29.34
C SER A 204 45.80 -10.47 30.81
N ARG A 205 46.97 -11.06 31.06
CA ARG A 205 47.53 -11.17 32.43
C ARG A 205 47.55 -9.81 33.13
N HIS A 206 47.97 -8.75 32.44
CA HIS A 206 47.78 -7.36 32.80
C HIS A 206 47.15 -6.66 31.61
N HIS A 207 45.93 -6.13 31.77
CA HIS A 207 45.11 -5.69 30.65
C HIS A 207 44.94 -4.17 30.63
N ALA A 208 44.69 -3.56 31.77
CA ALA A 208 44.54 -2.12 31.91
C ALA A 208 44.91 -1.67 33.32
N TYR A 209 45.03 -0.37 33.54
CA TYR A 209 45.11 0.21 34.87
C TYR A 209 44.29 1.51 34.96
N LEU A 210 43.88 1.85 36.18
CA LEU A 210 43.18 3.07 36.53
C LEU A 210 44.12 3.94 37.37
N ASP A 211 44.35 5.17 36.94
CA ASP A 211 45.05 6.19 37.73
C ASP A 211 44.06 7.16 38.37
N ARG A 212 44.20 7.40 39.67
CA ARG A 212 43.37 8.37 40.38
C ARG A 212 43.73 9.79 39.96
N VAL A 213 42.75 10.55 39.51
CA VAL A 213 42.84 11.98 39.18
C VAL A 213 41.99 12.80 40.17
N GLN A 214 42.07 14.14 40.13
CA GLN A 214 41.39 15.03 41.10
C GLN A 214 39.91 14.68 41.31
N ASP A 215 39.19 14.35 40.22
CA ASP A 215 37.77 13.96 40.25
C ASP A 215 37.51 12.64 39.50
N GLY A 216 38.02 11.52 40.03
CA GLY A 216 37.71 10.17 39.53
C GLY A 216 38.92 9.35 39.12
N TYR A 217 38.75 8.46 38.13
CA TYR A 217 39.79 7.55 37.64
C TYR A 217 40.01 7.68 36.14
N LEU A 218 41.27 7.67 35.71
CA LEU A 218 41.69 7.65 34.31
C LEU A 218 42.05 6.21 33.92
N LEU A 219 41.27 5.60 33.03
CA LEU A 219 41.53 4.28 32.47
C LEU A 219 42.57 4.35 31.35
N THR A 220 43.60 3.51 31.43
CA THR A 220 44.59 3.31 30.37
C THR A 220 44.72 1.82 30.06
N VAL A 221 44.54 1.46 28.79
CA VAL A 221 44.71 0.08 28.31
C VAL A 221 46.18 -0.20 28.06
N MET A 222 46.67 -1.37 28.48
CA MET A 222 48.06 -1.77 28.28
C MET A 222 48.34 -2.03 26.79
N PRO A 223 49.51 -1.65 26.23
CA PRO A 223 49.86 -1.94 24.84
C PRO A 223 49.88 -3.44 24.51
N GLU A 224 50.12 -4.29 25.51
CA GLU A 224 50.17 -5.76 25.40
C GLU A 224 48.79 -6.42 25.62
N ALA A 225 47.72 -5.63 25.73
CA ALA A 225 46.37 -6.15 25.85
C ALA A 225 45.95 -6.86 24.54
N GLY A 226 45.65 -8.16 24.60
CA GLY A 226 45.35 -8.96 23.41
C GLY A 226 43.97 -8.67 22.82
N ASN A 227 43.03 -8.22 23.63
CA ASN A 227 41.71 -7.75 23.21
C ASN A 227 41.55 -6.27 23.60
N PRO A 228 40.86 -5.45 22.79
CA PRO A 228 40.61 -4.05 23.14
C PRO A 228 39.58 -3.93 24.27
N VAL A 229 39.74 -2.90 25.09
CA VAL A 229 38.65 -2.41 25.95
C VAL A 229 37.76 -1.50 25.11
N LEU A 230 36.48 -1.83 25.03
CA LEU A 230 35.46 -1.05 24.36
C LEU A 230 34.76 -0.14 25.38
N LEU A 231 34.67 1.16 25.10
CA LEU A 231 33.81 2.10 25.82
C LEU A 231 32.67 2.50 24.87
N ASP A 232 31.42 2.35 25.32
CA ASP A 232 30.22 2.59 24.50
C ASP A 232 30.30 1.89 23.11
N GLY A 233 30.86 0.69 23.10
CA GLY A 233 31.02 -0.15 21.91
C GLY A 233 32.17 0.24 20.95
N ARG A 234 33.01 1.23 21.30
CA ARG A 234 34.17 1.67 20.51
C ARG A 234 35.50 1.34 21.20
N PRO A 235 36.55 0.91 20.48
CA PRO A 235 37.85 0.64 21.07
C PRO A 235 38.45 1.90 21.70
N LEU A 236 38.91 1.79 22.94
CA LEU A 236 39.64 2.83 23.63
C LEU A 236 41.06 2.93 23.05
N THR A 237 41.36 4.01 22.31
CA THR A 237 42.69 4.23 21.70
C THR A 237 43.58 5.18 22.50
N ALA A 238 43.01 5.92 23.45
CA ALA A 238 43.69 6.84 24.36
C ALA A 238 43.12 6.68 25.77
N SER A 239 43.83 7.19 26.78
CA SER A 239 43.35 7.16 28.16
C SER A 239 42.02 7.92 28.31
N HIS A 240 41.08 7.37 29.07
CA HIS A 240 39.73 7.93 29.23
C HIS A 240 39.40 8.16 30.70
N LYS A 241 38.86 9.34 31.02
CA LYS A 241 38.42 9.68 32.38
C LYS A 241 37.04 9.06 32.61
N LEU A 242 36.98 8.08 33.51
CA LEU A 242 35.74 7.37 33.82
C LEU A 242 34.70 8.30 34.45
N GLN A 243 33.48 8.18 33.97
CA GLN A 243 32.28 8.84 34.49
C GLN A 243 31.31 7.79 35.04
N HIS A 244 30.52 8.16 36.05
CA HIS A 244 29.50 7.27 36.59
C HIS A 244 28.59 6.69 35.49
N GLY A 245 28.47 5.36 35.48
CA GLY A 245 27.70 4.64 34.48
C GLY A 245 28.46 4.32 33.18
N ASP A 246 29.75 4.61 33.11
CA ASP A 246 30.60 4.12 32.02
C ASP A 246 30.60 2.58 31.99
N ILE A 247 30.26 2.02 30.82
CA ILE A 247 30.25 0.58 30.57
C ILE A 247 31.44 0.25 29.68
N LEU A 248 32.39 -0.47 30.24
CA LEU A 248 33.58 -0.96 29.57
C LEU A 248 33.38 -2.44 29.22
N ARG A 249 33.70 -2.86 28.00
CA ARG A 249 33.58 -4.26 27.59
C ARG A 249 34.89 -4.79 27.04
N ILE A 250 35.25 -6.01 27.40
CA ILE A 250 36.32 -6.78 26.76
C ILE A 250 35.62 -7.97 26.10
N GLY A 251 35.72 -8.05 24.78
CA GLY A 251 35.09 -9.10 23.98
C GLY A 251 36.11 -9.97 23.27
N SER A 252 35.70 -11.18 22.89
CA SER A 252 36.42 -12.08 21.97
C SER A 252 35.62 -12.28 20.68
N LEU A 253 36.26 -12.83 19.64
CA LEU A 253 35.60 -13.34 18.44
C LEU A 253 34.80 -14.63 18.72
N ASP A 254 35.02 -15.26 19.87
CA ASP A 254 34.22 -16.40 20.34
C ASP A 254 32.83 -15.93 20.84
N PRO A 255 31.72 -16.43 20.26
CA PRO A 255 30.37 -16.14 20.74
C PRO A 255 30.20 -16.53 22.22
N GLY A 256 29.60 -15.65 23.03
CA GLY A 256 29.24 -15.93 24.42
C GLY A 256 30.31 -15.59 25.47
N MET A 257 31.54 -15.21 25.08
CA MET A 257 32.57 -14.80 26.03
C MET A 257 32.73 -13.27 26.04
N MET A 258 32.18 -12.62 27.06
CA MET A 258 32.29 -11.18 27.25
C MET A 258 32.50 -10.83 28.73
N VAL A 259 33.37 -9.86 28.97
CA VAL A 259 33.54 -9.22 30.28
C VAL A 259 32.98 -7.82 30.20
N THR A 260 32.08 -7.47 31.11
CA THR A 260 31.53 -6.12 31.25
C THR A 260 31.99 -5.54 32.57
N MET A 261 32.53 -4.33 32.56
CA MET A 261 32.94 -3.60 33.75
C MET A 261 32.17 -2.29 33.78
N THR A 262 31.37 -2.09 34.82
CA THR A 262 30.58 -0.87 35.02
C THR A 262 31.23 -0.03 36.10
N TYR A 263 31.62 1.19 35.76
CA TYR A 263 32.14 2.13 36.74
C TYR A 263 30.98 2.83 37.46
N VAL A 264 30.96 2.70 38.78
CA VAL A 264 29.92 3.27 39.64
C VAL A 264 30.62 4.15 40.65
N ASP A 265 30.54 5.46 40.46
CA ASP A 265 30.97 6.41 41.49
C ASP A 265 29.72 6.92 42.23
N PRO A 266 29.47 6.53 43.50
CA PRO A 266 28.31 6.98 44.27
C PRO A 266 28.27 8.49 44.50
N SER A 267 29.42 9.17 44.47
CA SER A 267 29.51 10.63 44.58
C SER A 267 28.97 11.33 43.33
N GLN A 268 29.08 10.66 42.18
CA GLN A 268 28.52 11.07 40.89
C GLN A 268 27.15 10.41 40.61
N ALA A 269 26.82 9.30 41.26
CA ALA A 269 25.53 8.58 41.11
C ALA A 269 24.32 9.41 41.54
N VAL A 270 24.57 10.45 42.34
CA VAL A 270 23.59 11.46 42.72
C VAL A 270 23.16 12.33 41.51
N GLU A 271 23.79 12.21 40.34
CA GLU A 271 23.37 12.82 39.06
C GLU A 271 22.10 12.20 38.43
N THR A 272 21.15 11.76 39.25
CA THR A 272 19.71 11.87 38.91
C THR A 272 19.09 13.14 39.51
N GLN A 273 19.91 14.05 40.05
CA GLN A 273 19.49 15.41 40.34
C GLN A 273 19.38 16.20 39.04
N ALA A 274 18.23 16.85 38.88
CA ALA A 274 17.95 17.69 37.74
C ALA A 274 19.05 18.74 37.58
N THR A 275 19.56 18.99 36.37
CA THR A 275 20.43 20.15 36.15
C THR A 275 19.57 21.40 36.41
N PRO A 276 19.83 22.18 37.47
CA PRO A 276 18.94 23.27 37.84
C PRO A 276 19.21 24.45 36.92
N ILE A 277 18.24 24.78 36.08
CA ILE A 277 18.28 25.97 35.24
C ILE A 277 17.53 27.05 36.00
N ARG A 278 18.28 27.98 36.60
CA ARG A 278 17.71 29.09 37.37
C ARG A 278 17.28 30.21 36.43
N PHE A 279 16.09 30.76 36.68
CA PHE A 279 15.58 31.87 35.88
C PHE A 279 16.41 33.17 36.08
N SER A 280 17.10 33.34 37.21
CA SER A 280 18.09 34.42 37.45
C SER A 280 17.62 35.82 36.97
N GLU A 281 18.50 36.65 36.35
CA GLU A 281 18.15 37.96 35.76
C GLU A 281 17.39 37.87 34.44
N LYS A 282 17.22 36.66 33.87
CA LYS A 282 16.57 36.45 32.58
C LYS A 282 15.08 36.16 32.77
N ASN A 283 14.25 37.04 32.21
CA ASN A 283 12.79 36.82 32.21
C ASN A 283 12.35 35.77 31.19
N ILE A 284 13.21 35.37 30.25
CA ILE A 284 12.90 34.39 29.21
C ILE A 284 14.04 33.37 29.16
N ILE A 285 13.67 32.10 29.21
CA ILE A 285 14.56 30.96 28.92
C ILE A 285 14.12 30.34 27.60
N GLN A 286 15.01 30.35 26.62
CA GLN A 286 14.78 29.69 25.34
C GLN A 286 15.37 28.28 25.33
N ILE A 287 14.60 27.33 24.82
CA ILE A 287 14.96 25.91 24.76
C ILE A 287 14.96 25.46 23.30
N GLY A 288 16.04 24.82 22.86
CA GLY A 288 16.10 24.32 21.50
C GLY A 288 17.41 23.63 21.14
N ARG A 289 17.46 23.12 19.90
CA ARG A 289 18.60 22.39 19.36
C ARG A 289 19.74 23.27 18.88
N ASP A 290 19.50 24.56 18.69
CA ASP A 290 20.55 25.50 18.33
C ASP A 290 21.41 25.86 19.55
N ALA A 291 22.74 25.95 19.39
CA ALA A 291 23.64 26.27 20.51
C ALA A 291 23.45 27.71 21.04
N SER A 292 22.72 28.57 20.34
CA SER A 292 22.35 29.91 20.80
C SER A 292 21.22 29.95 21.83
N ASN A 293 20.51 28.84 22.08
CA ASN A 293 19.48 28.77 23.11
C ASN A 293 20.10 28.77 24.52
N ASP A 294 19.36 29.27 25.50
CA ASP A 294 19.76 29.18 26.91
C ASP A 294 19.88 27.73 27.38
N VAL A 295 18.95 26.88 26.89
CA VAL A 295 18.98 25.43 27.10
C VAL A 295 19.19 24.74 25.77
N PHE A 296 20.42 24.29 25.55
CA PHE A 296 20.83 23.57 24.34
C PHE A 296 20.51 22.07 24.45
N LEU A 297 19.70 21.56 23.52
CA LEU A 297 19.28 20.17 23.45
C LEU A 297 19.78 19.49 22.16
N ASN A 298 20.84 18.70 22.27
CA ASN A 298 21.47 18.04 21.11
C ASN A 298 20.70 16.78 20.65
N SER A 299 19.53 16.94 20.06
CA SER A 299 18.73 15.82 19.52
C SER A 299 18.09 16.16 18.17
N PRO A 300 18.14 15.26 17.17
CA PRO A 300 17.58 15.51 15.83
C PRO A 300 16.04 15.66 15.83
N THR A 301 15.35 15.29 16.91
CA THR A 301 13.89 15.44 17.04
C THR A 301 13.48 16.82 17.60
N VAL A 302 14.44 17.63 18.07
CA VAL A 302 14.19 18.95 18.67
C VAL A 302 14.35 20.04 17.59
N SER A 303 13.40 20.98 17.49
CA SER A 303 13.54 22.14 16.59
C SER A 303 14.66 23.08 17.05
N ARG A 304 15.28 23.84 16.14
CA ARG A 304 16.38 24.79 16.45
C ARG A 304 15.98 25.74 17.57
N TYR A 305 14.76 26.26 17.51
CA TYR A 305 14.10 27.00 18.58
C TYR A 305 12.79 26.26 18.88
N HIS A 306 12.70 25.56 20.00
CA HIS A 306 11.62 24.61 20.25
C HIS A 306 10.52 25.22 21.11
N ALA A 307 10.89 25.74 22.26
CA ALA A 307 9.98 26.35 23.22
C ALA A 307 10.69 27.47 23.95
N GLN A 308 9.91 28.32 24.61
CA GLN A 308 10.43 29.29 25.56
C GLN A 308 9.56 29.30 26.81
N ILE A 309 10.19 29.56 27.95
CA ILE A 309 9.50 29.78 29.22
C ILE A 309 9.77 31.22 29.64
N GLU A 310 8.70 32.00 29.77
CA GLU A 310 8.75 33.39 30.19
C GLU A 310 8.21 33.54 31.62
N ARG A 311 8.96 34.24 32.46
CA ARG A 311 8.54 34.65 33.80
C ARG A 311 7.73 35.94 33.71
N VAL A 312 6.45 35.87 34.05
CA VAL A 312 5.53 37.01 34.13
C VAL A 312 5.12 37.23 35.58
N GLY A 313 5.85 38.12 36.26
CA GLY A 313 5.71 38.33 37.72
C GLY A 313 6.18 37.08 38.50
N GLN A 314 5.25 36.46 39.24
CA GLN A 314 5.52 35.22 39.99
C GLN A 314 5.09 33.94 39.24
N ARG A 315 4.55 34.06 38.02
CA ARG A 315 4.08 32.91 37.24
C ARG A 315 4.94 32.70 36.01
N HIS A 316 4.97 31.46 35.55
CA HIS A 316 5.77 31.04 34.41
C HIS A 316 4.84 30.63 33.27
N ARG A 317 5.14 31.09 32.05
CA ARG A 317 4.36 30.83 30.85
C ARG A 317 5.23 30.12 29.84
N LEU A 318 4.83 28.91 29.46
CA LEU A 318 5.44 28.14 28.39
C LEU A 318 4.77 28.48 27.05
N THR A 319 5.58 28.77 26.04
CA THR A 319 5.12 28.95 24.67
C THR A 319 5.89 28.01 23.75
N ASP A 320 5.18 27.15 23.02
CA ASP A 320 5.76 26.33 21.95
C ASP A 320 6.06 27.22 20.73
N LEU A 321 7.32 27.26 20.28
CA LEU A 321 7.80 28.10 19.18
C LEU A 321 7.50 27.49 17.81
N ARG A 322 6.30 26.90 17.66
CA ARG A 322 5.86 26.13 16.49
C ARG A 322 6.80 24.97 16.18
N SER A 323 7.19 24.25 17.23
CA SER A 323 8.07 23.10 17.10
C SER A 323 7.46 22.01 16.21
N THR A 324 8.31 21.24 15.53
CA THR A 324 7.84 20.19 14.60
C THR A 324 7.14 19.05 15.36
N ASN A 325 7.73 18.61 16.46
CA ASN A 325 7.27 17.45 17.24
C ASN A 325 6.39 17.81 18.45
N GLY A 326 6.26 19.11 18.76
CA GLY A 326 5.45 19.62 19.87
C GLY A 326 6.18 19.60 21.21
N THR A 327 5.79 20.54 22.06
CA THR A 327 6.07 20.54 23.49
C THR A 327 4.88 19.96 24.25
N TYR A 328 5.11 19.18 25.30
CA TYR A 328 4.07 18.56 26.11
C TYR A 328 4.19 19.00 27.57
N VAL A 329 3.06 19.25 28.24
CA VAL A 329 2.98 19.56 29.67
C VAL A 329 2.01 18.56 30.30
N ASN A 330 2.48 17.79 31.30
CA ASN A 330 1.71 16.75 31.97
C ASN A 330 1.03 15.78 30.97
N ASP A 331 1.83 15.27 30.02
CA ASP A 331 1.42 14.40 28.90
C ASP A 331 0.43 14.99 27.88
N LYS A 332 0.02 16.26 28.03
CA LYS A 332 -0.84 16.96 27.08
C LYS A 332 -0.03 17.91 26.22
N ARG A 333 -0.30 17.94 24.91
CA ARG A 333 0.40 18.86 24.00
C ARG A 333 0.10 20.31 24.35
N ALA A 334 1.12 21.15 24.46
CA ALA A 334 0.98 22.58 24.69
C ALA A 334 0.41 23.25 23.43
N GLU A 335 -0.83 23.75 23.52
CA GLU A 335 -1.47 24.52 22.46
C GLU A 335 -1.55 26.00 22.84
N GLY A 336 -0.70 26.81 22.21
CA GLY A 336 -0.59 28.23 22.55
C GLY A 336 0.25 28.44 23.82
N ASP A 337 -0.09 29.46 24.58
CA ASP A 337 0.57 29.79 25.84
C ASP A 337 -0.03 28.97 26.99
N VAL A 338 0.80 28.23 27.70
CA VAL A 338 0.42 27.41 28.85
C VAL A 338 1.03 27.99 30.12
N TRP A 339 0.21 28.27 31.12
CA TRP A 339 0.68 28.69 32.44
C TRP A 339 1.14 27.47 33.24
N LEU A 340 2.39 27.50 33.71
CA LEU A 340 3.01 26.44 34.48
C LEU A 340 2.77 26.62 35.98
N GLN A 341 2.59 25.50 36.67
CA GLN A 341 2.54 25.40 38.13
C GLN A 341 3.78 24.66 38.65
N PRO A 342 4.15 24.85 39.93
CA PRO A 342 5.17 24.02 40.55
C PRO A 342 4.83 22.53 40.43
N ASN A 343 5.83 21.73 40.08
CA ASN A 343 5.78 20.31 39.73
C ASN A 343 5.18 19.94 38.36
N ASP A 344 4.83 20.91 37.52
CA ASP A 344 4.47 20.61 36.13
C ASP A 344 5.65 19.97 35.39
N VAL A 345 5.36 18.89 34.67
CA VAL A 345 6.34 18.16 33.88
C VAL A 345 6.23 18.58 32.43
N ILE A 346 7.30 19.19 31.91
CA ILE A 346 7.42 19.61 30.52
C ILE A 346 8.27 18.56 29.78
N ARG A 347 7.85 18.14 28.59
CA ARG A 347 8.57 17.18 27.76
C ARG A 347 8.84 17.73 26.37
N ILE A 348 10.09 17.60 25.95
CA ILE A 348 10.61 17.99 24.65
C ILE A 348 11.49 16.84 24.15
N GLY A 349 10.96 15.99 23.27
CA GLY A 349 11.64 14.76 22.85
C GLY A 349 12.00 13.86 24.05
N SER A 350 13.25 13.40 24.10
CA SER A 350 13.84 12.64 25.21
C SER A 350 14.24 13.48 26.43
N PHE A 351 13.93 14.78 26.46
CA PHE A 351 14.25 15.64 27.61
C PHE A 351 13.00 15.93 28.42
N ARG A 352 13.10 15.71 29.73
CA ARG A 352 12.05 16.00 30.71
C ARG A 352 12.50 17.16 31.59
N PHE A 353 11.62 18.13 31.79
CA PHE A 353 11.83 19.25 32.70
C PHE A 353 10.76 19.25 33.76
N VAL A 354 11.12 19.57 34.99
CA VAL A 354 10.17 19.73 36.11
C VAL A 354 10.24 21.16 36.59
N MET A 355 9.10 21.83 36.62
CA MET A 355 8.99 23.21 37.06
C MET A 355 9.08 23.30 38.58
N GLY A 356 10.08 23.99 39.12
CA GLY A 356 10.16 24.37 40.54
C GLY A 356 9.41 25.66 40.84
N GLU A 357 9.74 26.34 41.95
CA GLU A 357 9.20 27.67 42.24
C GLU A 357 9.86 28.79 41.39
N ASP A 358 11.18 28.71 41.19
CA ASP A 358 11.95 29.67 40.36
C ASP A 358 13.16 29.02 39.67
N GLU A 359 13.08 27.70 39.45
CA GLU A 359 14.09 26.92 38.73
C GLU A 359 13.41 25.85 37.88
N LEU A 360 14.09 25.45 36.80
CA LEU A 360 13.67 24.38 35.92
C LEU A 360 14.66 23.22 36.06
N GLY A 361 14.20 22.11 36.62
CA GLY A 361 15.03 20.91 36.72
C GLY A 361 15.04 20.13 35.41
N GLN A 362 16.18 20.06 34.72
CA GLN A 362 16.34 19.25 33.50
C GLN A 362 16.79 17.82 33.81
N TYR A 363 16.12 16.85 33.17
CA TYR A 363 16.45 15.43 33.17
C TYR A 363 16.66 14.96 31.73
N ASP A 364 17.84 14.45 31.43
CA ASP A 364 18.17 13.84 30.14
C ASP A 364 17.78 12.35 30.14
N GLU A 365 16.70 12.01 29.42
CA GLU A 365 16.23 10.63 29.25
C GLU A 365 16.69 10.02 27.90
N SER A 366 17.65 10.65 27.21
CA SER A 366 18.13 10.16 25.91
C SER A 366 19.00 8.89 26.00
N ARG A 367 19.55 8.58 27.19
CA ARG A 367 20.42 7.40 27.44
C ARG A 367 19.64 6.11 27.68
N GLY A 368 18.58 5.91 26.91
CA GLY A 368 17.82 4.67 26.86
C GLY A 368 16.57 4.73 27.72
N LEU A 369 15.49 4.15 27.20
CA LEU A 369 14.19 4.21 27.87
C LEU A 369 13.95 2.95 28.70
N ARG A 370 13.39 3.15 29.88
CA ARG A 370 12.84 2.07 30.69
C ARG A 370 11.46 1.71 30.18
N VAL A 371 11.18 0.41 30.07
CA VAL A 371 9.88 -0.12 29.66
C VAL A 371 9.33 -1.03 30.75
N ASP A 372 8.15 -0.72 31.26
CA ASP A 372 7.41 -1.54 32.21
C ASP A 372 6.09 -1.99 31.57
N ALA A 373 5.98 -3.28 31.24
CA ALA A 373 4.77 -3.92 30.77
C ALA A 373 4.06 -4.61 31.94
N LEU A 374 2.77 -4.33 32.12
CA LEU A 374 1.98 -4.80 33.26
C LEU A 374 0.73 -5.54 32.77
N ASP A 375 0.65 -6.83 33.13
CA ASP A 375 -0.51 -7.70 33.00
C ASP A 375 -1.12 -7.74 31.58
N LEU A 376 -0.25 -7.81 30.57
CA LEU A 376 -0.66 -7.73 29.16
C LEU A 376 -1.47 -8.95 28.72
N ASN A 377 -2.65 -8.68 28.16
CA ASN A 377 -3.52 -9.69 27.56
C ASN A 377 -3.98 -9.28 26.17
N LYS A 378 -3.97 -10.19 25.19
CA LYS A 378 -4.38 -9.90 23.80
C LYS A 378 -5.38 -10.90 23.27
N TRP A 379 -6.65 -10.48 23.24
CA TRP A 379 -7.74 -11.26 22.67
C TRP A 379 -7.92 -10.91 21.19
N VAL A 380 -7.84 -11.91 20.31
CA VAL A 380 -8.10 -11.75 18.87
C VAL A 380 -9.54 -12.13 18.52
N ARG A 381 -10.10 -13.07 19.28
CA ARG A 381 -11.50 -13.51 19.25
C ARG A 381 -12.00 -13.67 20.69
N LYS A 382 -13.31 -13.87 20.88
CA LYS A 382 -13.91 -14.02 22.22
C LYS A 382 -13.30 -15.18 23.03
N ASP A 383 -12.77 -16.18 22.35
CA ASP A 383 -12.26 -17.44 22.87
C ASP A 383 -10.73 -17.61 22.69
N LEU A 384 -10.06 -16.67 22.03
CA LEU A 384 -8.64 -16.77 21.68
C LEU A 384 -7.83 -15.62 22.26
N ASN A 385 -7.20 -15.87 23.40
CA ASN A 385 -6.19 -15.01 24.01
C ASN A 385 -4.77 -15.48 23.62
N ILE A 386 -3.99 -14.62 22.98
CA ILE A 386 -2.66 -14.93 22.44
C ILE A 386 -1.50 -14.32 23.24
N LEU A 387 -1.78 -13.50 24.26
CA LEU A 387 -0.82 -13.04 25.29
C LEU A 387 -1.52 -13.16 26.64
N LYS A 388 -0.91 -13.80 27.64
CA LYS A 388 -1.61 -14.15 28.89
C LYS A 388 -0.87 -13.64 30.11
N ASP A 389 -1.43 -12.59 30.72
CA ASP A 389 -0.95 -11.97 31.96
C ASP A 389 0.56 -11.67 31.97
N ILE A 390 1.08 -11.16 30.85
CA ILE A 390 2.52 -10.94 30.67
C ILE A 390 2.94 -9.62 31.34
N SER A 391 3.84 -9.73 32.32
CA SER A 391 4.48 -8.59 32.99
C SER A 391 6.01 -8.65 32.81
N LEU A 392 6.64 -7.58 32.33
CA LEU A 392 8.07 -7.52 31.98
C LEU A 392 8.65 -6.13 32.26
N ALA A 393 9.93 -6.07 32.65
CA ALA A 393 10.65 -4.82 32.89
C ALA A 393 11.98 -4.79 32.14
N PHE A 394 12.12 -3.88 31.16
CA PHE A 394 13.36 -3.62 30.44
C PHE A 394 14.00 -2.36 30.98
N LYS A 395 15.24 -2.47 31.49
CA LYS A 395 15.98 -1.32 32.02
C LYS A 395 16.68 -0.55 30.88
N PRO A 396 17.02 0.73 31.08
CA PRO A 396 17.82 1.48 30.13
C PRO A 396 19.10 0.74 29.75
N ARG A 397 19.49 0.81 28.46
CA ARG A 397 20.72 0.20 27.90
C ARG A 397 20.75 -1.34 27.88
N GLU A 398 19.66 -2.01 28.28
CA GLU A 398 19.57 -3.47 28.17
C GLU A 398 19.36 -3.90 26.70
N PHE A 399 20.06 -4.94 26.30
CA PHE A 399 19.78 -5.72 25.09
C PHE A 399 18.98 -6.97 25.49
N VAL A 400 17.73 -7.03 25.06
CA VAL A 400 16.79 -8.09 25.40
C VAL A 400 16.50 -8.93 24.16
N ALA A 401 16.72 -10.23 24.23
CA ALA A 401 16.32 -11.17 23.20
C ALA A 401 14.93 -11.76 23.52
N VAL A 402 14.03 -11.79 22.56
CA VAL A 402 12.73 -12.46 22.67
C VAL A 402 12.75 -13.69 21.77
N VAL A 403 12.73 -14.84 22.41
CA VAL A 403 12.80 -16.16 21.78
C VAL A 403 11.60 -16.99 22.20
N GLY A 404 11.39 -18.14 21.56
CA GLY A 404 10.26 -19.00 21.88
C GLY A 404 9.65 -19.73 20.70
N GLN A 405 8.75 -20.66 20.99
CA GLN A 405 8.10 -21.52 20.02
C GLN A 405 7.34 -20.71 18.94
N SER A 406 7.19 -21.30 17.76
CA SER A 406 6.29 -20.75 16.73
C SER A 406 4.85 -20.71 17.27
N GLY A 407 4.15 -19.59 17.07
CA GLY A 407 2.84 -19.34 17.68
C GLY A 407 2.88 -18.96 19.18
N GLY A 408 4.05 -18.71 19.76
CA GLY A 408 4.20 -18.24 21.14
C GLY A 408 3.81 -16.77 21.38
N GLY A 409 3.52 -16.00 20.32
CA GLY A 409 3.08 -14.61 20.43
C GLY A 409 4.22 -13.57 20.47
N LYS A 410 5.45 -13.90 20.06
CA LYS A 410 6.63 -13.01 20.07
C LYS A 410 6.38 -11.65 19.41
N SER A 411 6.03 -11.63 18.13
CA SER A 411 5.75 -10.38 17.40
C SER A 411 4.53 -9.66 17.96
N THR A 412 3.52 -10.40 18.43
CA THR A 412 2.34 -9.80 19.11
C THR A 412 2.73 -9.10 20.40
N LEU A 413 3.61 -9.68 21.21
CA LEU A 413 4.10 -9.10 22.46
C LEU A 413 4.86 -7.81 22.17
N ILE A 414 5.77 -7.83 21.21
CA ILE A 414 6.54 -6.64 20.84
C ILE A 414 5.66 -5.56 20.22
N ASP A 415 4.73 -5.91 19.34
CA ASP A 415 3.75 -4.96 18.78
C ASP A 415 2.91 -4.28 19.89
N ALA A 416 2.58 -5.02 20.95
CA ALA A 416 1.86 -4.51 22.11
C ALA A 416 2.77 -3.59 22.96
N ILE A 417 3.98 -4.03 23.30
CA ILE A 417 4.94 -3.23 24.08
C ILE A 417 5.39 -1.96 23.32
N ALA A 418 5.50 -2.02 22.00
CA ALA A 418 5.85 -0.87 21.18
C ALA A 418 4.66 0.08 20.92
N GLY A 419 3.44 -0.28 21.32
CA GLY A 419 2.24 0.56 21.16
C GLY A 419 1.60 0.55 19.76
N TYR A 420 2.17 -0.16 18.77
CA TYR A 420 1.60 -0.24 17.41
C TYR A 420 0.31 -1.06 17.36
N ARG A 421 0.22 -2.15 18.14
CA ARG A 421 -1.01 -2.93 18.32
C ARG A 421 -1.25 -3.15 19.82
N PRO A 422 -1.90 -2.21 20.50
CA PRO A 422 -2.13 -2.28 21.94
C PRO A 422 -2.74 -3.60 22.39
N ALA A 423 -2.35 -4.06 23.58
CA ALA A 423 -3.00 -5.17 24.27
C ALA A 423 -4.50 -4.87 24.52
N THR A 424 -5.32 -5.92 24.65
CA THR A 424 -6.74 -5.79 25.00
C THR A 424 -6.91 -5.39 26.47
N HIS A 425 -6.06 -5.93 27.35
CA HIS A 425 -5.95 -5.52 28.76
C HIS A 425 -4.48 -5.40 29.15
N GLY A 426 -4.22 -4.73 30.27
CA GLY A 426 -2.88 -4.38 30.71
C GLY A 426 -2.42 -3.03 30.14
N VAL A 427 -1.24 -2.60 30.56
CA VAL A 427 -0.69 -1.27 30.28
C VAL A 427 0.80 -1.37 30.04
N VAL A 428 1.33 -0.44 29.24
CA VAL A 428 2.77 -0.33 28.98
C VAL A 428 3.21 1.08 29.31
N LEU A 429 4.20 1.18 30.18
CA LEU A 429 4.79 2.43 30.62
C LEU A 429 6.20 2.57 30.03
N VAL A 430 6.48 3.72 29.43
CA VAL A 430 7.82 4.11 28.98
C VAL A 430 8.26 5.32 29.79
N ASN A 431 9.29 5.16 30.62
CA ASN A 431 9.70 6.13 31.65
C ASN A 431 8.50 6.67 32.47
N GLY A 432 7.56 5.79 32.83
CA GLY A 432 6.36 6.13 33.59
C GLY A 432 5.16 6.64 32.78
N THR A 433 5.32 6.93 31.48
CA THR A 433 4.21 7.39 30.62
C THR A 433 3.50 6.23 29.96
N ASN A 434 2.17 6.18 30.10
CA ASN A 434 1.35 5.17 29.44
C ASN A 434 1.28 5.43 27.93
N ILE A 435 1.85 4.51 27.14
CA ILE A 435 1.98 4.69 25.70
C ILE A 435 0.68 4.41 24.94
N TYR A 436 -0.27 3.69 25.53
CA TYR A 436 -1.56 3.41 24.89
C TYR A 436 -2.46 4.65 24.85
N SER A 437 -2.37 5.50 25.88
CA SER A 437 -3.05 6.80 25.92
C SER A 437 -2.21 7.91 25.30
N ASN A 438 -0.89 7.91 25.50
CA ASN A 438 0.01 9.02 25.17
C ASN A 438 1.08 8.64 24.13
N PHE A 439 0.70 7.88 23.10
CA PHE A 439 1.65 7.40 22.08
C PHE A 439 2.41 8.53 21.37
N ASP A 440 1.73 9.65 21.08
CA ASP A 440 2.30 10.79 20.35
C ASP A 440 3.52 11.41 21.06
N VAL A 441 3.60 11.28 22.39
CA VAL A 441 4.70 11.80 23.24
C VAL A 441 6.00 11.01 23.02
N VAL A 442 5.90 9.69 22.86
CA VAL A 442 7.06 8.77 22.84
C VAL A 442 7.35 8.19 21.45
N GLN A 443 6.45 8.34 20.48
CA GLN A 443 6.56 7.70 19.16
C GLN A 443 7.89 7.99 18.42
N ASN A 444 8.48 9.17 18.61
CA ASN A 444 9.74 9.55 17.96
C ASN A 444 10.97 8.98 18.66
N GLU A 445 10.82 8.52 19.90
CA GLU A 445 11.87 7.90 20.71
C GLU A 445 11.86 6.36 20.60
N ILE A 446 10.83 5.80 19.96
CA ILE A 446 10.68 4.36 19.68
C ILE A 446 11.01 4.10 18.20
N GLY A 447 12.09 3.36 17.95
CA GLY A 447 12.40 2.81 16.63
C GLY A 447 11.88 1.38 16.49
N TYR A 448 11.31 1.03 15.34
CA TYR A 448 10.79 -0.31 15.08
C TYR A 448 11.21 -0.81 13.71
N VAL A 449 11.96 -1.91 13.69
CA VAL A 449 12.43 -2.58 12.48
C VAL A 449 11.60 -3.85 12.26
N PRO A 450 10.69 -3.87 11.26
CA PRO A 450 9.90 -5.05 10.97
C PRO A 450 10.73 -6.20 10.35
N GLN A 451 10.14 -7.39 10.32
CA GLN A 451 10.71 -8.58 9.68
C GLN A 451 11.08 -8.34 8.21
N ARG A 452 10.14 -7.79 7.42
CA ARG A 452 10.39 -7.43 6.01
C ARG A 452 11.06 -6.07 5.91
N ASP A 453 12.02 -5.94 5.00
CA ASP A 453 12.70 -4.67 4.76
C ASP A 453 11.84 -3.73 3.91
N ILE A 454 11.26 -2.73 4.57
CA ILE A 454 10.36 -1.77 3.95
C ILE A 454 11.18 -0.57 3.45
N ILE A 455 11.83 -0.69 2.30
CA ILE A 455 12.67 0.37 1.71
C ILE A 455 12.53 0.43 0.19
N HIS A 456 12.89 1.57 -0.41
CA HIS A 456 12.89 1.73 -1.87
C HIS A 456 14.22 1.19 -2.45
N TYR A 457 14.14 0.08 -3.17
CA TYR A 457 15.31 -0.63 -3.68
C TYR A 457 16.02 0.09 -4.85
N GLU A 458 15.30 0.97 -5.55
CA GLU A 458 15.78 1.73 -6.71
C GLU A 458 16.71 2.89 -6.32
N LEU A 459 16.64 3.33 -5.06
CA LEU A 459 17.43 4.42 -4.52
C LEU A 459 18.81 3.93 -4.05
N THR A 460 19.77 4.86 -3.98
CA THR A 460 21.02 4.60 -3.26
C THR A 460 20.80 4.63 -1.75
N VAL A 461 21.69 4.02 -0.98
CA VAL A 461 21.63 4.03 0.49
C VAL A 461 21.50 5.46 1.04
N TYR A 462 22.36 6.36 0.60
CA TYR A 462 22.32 7.77 1.01
C TYR A 462 21.00 8.45 0.61
N GLN A 463 20.49 8.17 -0.59
CA GLN A 463 19.23 8.75 -1.07
C GLN A 463 18.04 8.30 -0.21
N ALA A 464 17.95 7.01 0.11
CA ALA A 464 16.90 6.47 0.97
C ALA A 464 16.92 7.15 2.35
N LEU A 465 18.10 7.19 3.01
CA LEU A 465 18.26 7.85 4.30
C LEU A 465 17.95 9.36 4.23
N ASN A 466 18.40 10.06 3.20
CA ASN A 466 18.15 11.49 3.04
C ASN A 466 16.67 11.82 2.83
N TYR A 467 15.93 11.03 2.05
CA TYR A 467 14.48 11.24 1.91
C TYR A 467 13.73 10.98 3.22
N THR A 468 14.06 9.90 3.94
CA THR A 468 13.48 9.64 5.26
C THR A 468 13.82 10.76 6.24
N ALA A 469 15.08 11.20 6.30
CA ALA A 469 15.51 12.27 7.17
C ALA A 469 14.77 13.59 6.88
N ARG A 470 14.52 13.94 5.61
CA ARG A 470 13.71 15.12 5.25
C ARG A 470 12.25 15.04 5.71
N LEU A 471 11.71 13.82 5.89
CA LEU A 471 10.34 13.59 6.35
C LEU A 471 10.23 13.49 7.87
N ARG A 472 11.24 12.95 8.55
CA ARG A 472 11.25 12.73 10.01
C ARG A 472 11.86 13.89 10.81
N MET A 473 12.88 14.56 10.27
CA MET A 473 13.55 15.67 10.97
C MET A 473 12.79 17.00 10.84
N PRO A 474 12.92 17.89 11.83
CA PRO A 474 12.40 19.25 11.80
C PRO A 474 12.69 20.02 10.51
N SER A 475 11.81 20.97 10.16
CA SER A 475 11.95 21.70 8.89
C SER A 475 13.12 22.68 8.82
N ASP A 476 13.61 23.08 9.97
CA ASP A 476 14.73 23.98 10.19
C ASP A 476 16.09 23.25 10.21
N THR A 477 16.12 21.92 10.03
CA THR A 477 17.37 21.16 9.89
C THR A 477 18.07 21.51 8.57
N SER A 478 19.31 21.99 8.65
CA SER A 478 20.10 22.38 7.46
C SER A 478 20.46 21.17 6.60
N LYS A 479 20.94 21.40 5.36
CA LYS A 479 21.36 20.30 4.49
C LYS A 479 22.62 19.65 5.01
N GLU A 480 23.54 20.45 5.53
CA GLU A 480 24.85 20.08 6.05
C GLU A 480 24.70 19.27 7.34
N GLU A 481 23.85 19.74 8.25
CA GLU A 481 23.55 19.05 9.51
C GLU A 481 22.88 17.68 9.26
N ARG A 482 21.90 17.64 8.35
CA ARG A 482 21.28 16.38 7.93
C ARG A 482 22.31 15.44 7.29
N HIS A 483 23.20 15.96 6.44
CA HIS A 483 24.25 15.18 5.81
C HIS A 483 25.19 14.58 6.85
N GLN A 484 25.68 15.38 7.80
CA GLN A 484 26.53 14.92 8.90
C GLN A 484 25.85 13.81 9.70
N HIS A 485 24.58 13.97 10.05
CA HIS A 485 23.86 12.94 10.79
C HIS A 485 23.66 11.65 9.98
N ILE A 486 23.38 11.74 8.68
CA ILE A 486 23.31 10.55 7.81
C ILE A 486 24.66 9.84 7.75
N MET A 487 25.76 10.59 7.65
CA MET A 487 27.11 10.00 7.62
C MET A 487 27.45 9.30 8.95
N GLN A 488 27.06 9.87 10.09
CA GLN A 488 27.19 9.20 11.40
C GLN A 488 26.39 7.89 11.46
N VAL A 489 25.15 7.88 10.98
CA VAL A 489 24.33 6.64 10.93
C VAL A 489 24.97 5.60 10.00
N LEU A 490 25.56 6.02 8.87
CA LEU A 490 26.28 5.13 7.97
C LEU A 490 27.56 4.58 8.58
N GLU A 491 28.24 5.36 9.42
CA GLU A 491 29.39 4.93 10.21
C GLU A 491 29.00 3.87 11.23
N ASP A 492 27.98 4.14 12.03
CA ASP A 492 27.48 3.22 13.06
C ASP A 492 27.04 1.85 12.47
N LEU A 493 26.64 1.83 11.20
CA LEU A 493 26.20 0.64 10.49
C LEU A 493 27.27 -0.04 9.63
N ASP A 494 28.50 0.51 9.61
CA ASP A 494 29.59 0.08 8.72
C ASP A 494 29.16 0.08 7.23
N LEU A 495 28.48 1.13 6.78
CA LEU A 495 27.91 1.28 5.42
C LEU A 495 28.45 2.48 4.63
N ILE A 496 29.44 3.21 5.14
CA ILE A 496 30.02 4.41 4.49
C ILE A 496 30.44 4.13 3.04
N GLU A 497 31.18 3.03 2.81
CA GLU A 497 31.69 2.68 1.48
C GLU A 497 30.58 2.33 0.48
N ARG A 498 29.37 2.00 0.96
CA ARG A 498 28.21 1.62 0.14
C ARG A 498 27.19 2.74 0.00
N LYS A 499 27.46 3.96 0.51
CA LYS A 499 26.51 5.08 0.53
C LYS A 499 25.88 5.41 -0.84
N ASP A 500 26.65 5.29 -1.92
CA ASP A 500 26.22 5.63 -3.29
C ASP A 500 25.79 4.40 -4.11
N THR A 501 25.77 3.21 -3.49
CA THR A 501 25.33 1.97 -4.14
C THR A 501 23.80 1.90 -4.13
N PRO A 502 23.14 1.53 -5.24
CA PRO A 502 21.72 1.19 -5.25
C PRO A 502 21.42 0.05 -4.28
N ILE A 503 20.35 0.18 -3.50
CA ILE A 503 19.97 -0.81 -2.47
C ILE A 503 19.71 -2.19 -3.08
N SER A 504 19.16 -2.25 -4.30
CA SER A 504 18.97 -3.50 -5.05
C SER A 504 20.24 -4.31 -5.33
N ARG A 505 21.43 -3.73 -5.17
CA ARG A 505 22.73 -4.40 -5.39
C ARG A 505 23.46 -4.78 -4.10
N LEU A 506 22.86 -4.56 -2.94
CA LEU A 506 23.43 -4.89 -1.64
C LEU A 506 23.15 -6.34 -1.26
N SER A 507 23.99 -6.91 -0.38
CA SER A 507 23.68 -8.21 0.23
C SER A 507 22.49 -8.11 1.19
N GLY A 508 21.84 -9.23 1.51
CA GLY A 508 20.71 -9.26 2.46
C GLY A 508 21.05 -8.63 3.82
N GLY A 509 22.24 -8.92 4.37
CA GLY A 509 22.71 -8.31 5.61
C GLY A 509 22.92 -6.79 5.52
N GLN A 510 23.40 -6.30 4.38
CA GLN A 510 23.56 -4.85 4.14
C GLN A 510 22.20 -4.16 3.99
N ILE A 511 21.26 -4.77 3.26
CA ILE A 511 19.87 -4.29 3.15
C ILE A 511 19.25 -4.15 4.55
N LYS A 512 19.48 -5.13 5.42
CA LYS A 512 18.97 -5.10 6.80
C LYS A 512 19.56 -3.96 7.62
N ARG A 513 20.87 -3.71 7.48
CA ARG A 513 21.52 -2.55 8.10
C ARG A 513 20.96 -1.23 7.57
N VAL A 514 20.66 -1.11 6.28
CA VAL A 514 19.98 0.08 5.73
C VAL A 514 18.59 0.27 6.35
N SER A 515 17.83 -0.81 6.51
CA SER A 515 16.51 -0.81 7.17
C SER A 515 16.61 -0.30 8.62
N ILE A 516 17.63 -0.73 9.37
CA ILE A 516 17.96 -0.18 10.69
C ILE A 516 18.30 1.31 10.61
N GLY A 517 19.12 1.71 9.64
CA GLY A 517 19.56 3.10 9.47
C GLY A 517 18.41 4.07 9.29
N VAL A 518 17.35 3.66 8.58
CA VAL A 518 16.11 4.46 8.43
C VAL A 518 15.51 4.80 9.79
N GLU A 519 15.56 3.89 10.75
CA GLU A 519 15.04 4.09 12.11
C GLU A 519 16.03 4.80 13.04
N LEU A 520 17.34 4.67 12.81
CA LEU A 520 18.37 5.34 13.62
C LEU A 520 18.50 6.86 13.34
N LEU A 521 17.91 7.36 12.25
CA LEU A 521 17.92 8.80 11.89
C LEU A 521 17.29 9.71 12.94
N THR A 522 16.45 9.18 13.83
CA THR A 522 15.84 9.94 14.94
C THR A 522 16.55 9.72 16.28
N LYS A 523 17.65 8.94 16.31
CA LYS A 523 18.34 8.50 17.54
C LYS A 523 17.36 7.95 18.61
N PRO A 524 16.57 6.91 18.29
CA PRO A 524 15.60 6.38 19.25
C PRO A 524 16.29 5.80 20.49
N GLY A 525 15.78 6.13 21.68
CA GLY A 525 16.23 5.58 22.95
C GLY A 525 15.71 4.16 23.22
N LEU A 526 14.62 3.75 22.56
CA LEU A 526 14.06 2.40 22.59
C LEU A 526 13.97 1.83 21.18
N PHE A 527 14.51 0.63 20.98
CA PHE A 527 14.68 0.06 19.66
C PHE A 527 14.16 -1.38 19.59
N PHE A 528 13.12 -1.62 18.81
CA PHE A 528 12.52 -2.93 18.60
C PHE A 528 12.91 -3.49 17.23
N LEU A 529 13.26 -4.77 17.18
CA LEU A 529 13.52 -5.48 15.93
C LEU A 529 12.79 -6.82 15.89
N ASP A 530 12.04 -7.05 14.82
CA ASP A 530 11.26 -8.28 14.63
C ASP A 530 11.98 -9.21 13.64
N GLU A 531 12.54 -10.32 14.14
CA GLU A 531 13.25 -11.36 13.38
C GLU A 531 14.26 -10.85 12.33
N PRO A 532 15.14 -9.88 12.65
CA PRO A 532 15.99 -9.28 11.65
C PRO A 532 17.13 -10.18 11.17
N THR A 533 17.42 -11.28 11.87
CA THR A 533 18.46 -12.24 11.49
C THR A 533 17.96 -13.38 10.60
N SER A 534 16.65 -13.45 10.35
CA SER A 534 16.05 -14.48 9.50
C SER A 534 16.58 -14.40 8.07
N GLY A 535 17.08 -15.52 7.54
CA GLY A 535 17.62 -15.60 6.19
C GLY A 535 19.02 -15.00 6.00
N LEU A 536 19.73 -14.67 7.09
CA LEU A 536 21.14 -14.28 7.04
C LEU A 536 22.05 -15.49 7.24
N ASP A 537 23.21 -15.48 6.58
CA ASP A 537 24.25 -16.48 6.84
C ASP A 537 24.77 -16.34 8.30
N PRO A 538 25.19 -17.43 8.96
CA PRO A 538 25.59 -17.41 10.37
C PRO A 538 26.65 -16.35 10.73
N GLY A 539 27.63 -16.11 9.85
CA GLY A 539 28.64 -15.07 10.08
C GLY A 539 28.08 -13.65 10.05
N ILE A 540 27.10 -13.39 9.18
CA ILE A 540 26.41 -12.09 9.08
C ILE A 540 25.51 -11.88 10.30
N GLU A 541 24.83 -12.93 10.74
CA GLU A 541 24.02 -12.93 11.96
C GLU A 541 24.85 -12.58 13.21
N THR A 542 26.03 -13.18 13.38
CA THR A 542 26.93 -12.83 14.49
C THR A 542 27.35 -11.37 14.44
N ALA A 543 27.77 -10.87 13.28
CA ALA A 543 28.13 -9.45 13.12
C ALA A 543 26.94 -8.51 13.43
N PHE A 544 25.72 -8.93 13.08
CA PHE A 544 24.50 -8.20 13.39
C PHE A 544 24.21 -8.13 14.89
N MET A 545 24.36 -9.25 15.60
CA MET A 545 24.15 -9.30 17.06
C MET A 545 25.16 -8.44 17.81
N HIS A 546 26.43 -8.43 17.37
CA HIS A 546 27.43 -7.51 17.90
C HIS A 546 27.10 -6.05 17.61
N LEU A 547 26.57 -5.73 16.42
CA LEU A 547 26.09 -4.38 16.12
C LEU A 547 24.96 -3.97 17.09
N MET A 548 23.97 -4.83 17.35
CA MET A 548 22.91 -4.53 18.32
C MET A 548 23.51 -4.29 19.71
N ARG A 549 24.40 -5.16 20.17
CA ARG A 549 25.10 -4.95 21.46
C ARG A 549 25.83 -3.61 21.52
N ARG A 550 26.59 -3.24 20.49
CA ARG A 550 27.25 -1.93 20.39
C ARG A 550 26.25 -0.78 20.47
N LEU A 551 25.14 -0.85 19.75
CA LEU A 551 24.11 0.20 19.77
C LEU A 551 23.43 0.33 21.14
N ALA A 552 23.28 -0.77 21.87
CA ALA A 552 22.74 -0.77 23.24
C ALA A 552 23.75 -0.16 24.23
N ASP A 553 25.04 -0.51 24.08
CA ASP A 553 26.12 0.09 24.87
C ASP A 553 26.22 1.59 24.64
N GLN A 554 25.93 2.10 23.44
CA GLN A 554 25.84 3.54 23.15
C GLN A 554 24.65 4.27 23.80
N GLY A 555 23.84 3.58 24.62
CA GLY A 555 22.76 4.21 25.36
C GLY A 555 21.35 3.78 24.94
N ARG A 556 21.16 2.78 24.08
CA ARG A 556 19.82 2.39 23.61
C ARG A 556 19.30 1.16 24.34
N THR A 557 18.02 1.14 24.67
CA THR A 557 17.35 -0.10 25.09
C THR A 557 16.93 -0.85 23.83
N ILE A 558 17.41 -2.07 23.65
CA ILE A 558 17.16 -2.86 22.42
C ILE A 558 16.38 -4.11 22.77
N VAL A 559 15.31 -4.36 22.02
CA VAL A 559 14.51 -5.58 22.15
C VAL A 559 14.43 -6.26 20.78
N LEU A 560 14.96 -7.47 20.70
CA LEU A 560 15.15 -8.21 19.46
C LEU A 560 14.40 -9.52 19.51
N ILE A 561 13.48 -9.74 18.58
CA ILE A 561 12.93 -11.08 18.34
C ILE A 561 13.91 -11.84 17.46
N THR A 562 14.31 -13.05 17.86
CA THR A 562 15.19 -13.88 17.05
C THR A 562 14.88 -15.37 17.23
N HIS A 563 15.25 -16.17 16.22
CA HIS A 563 15.32 -17.62 16.30
C HIS A 563 16.77 -18.13 16.38
N ALA A 564 17.74 -17.21 16.30
CA ALA A 564 19.14 -17.51 16.57
C ALA A 564 19.25 -18.04 17.99
N THR A 565 19.95 -19.16 18.19
CA THR A 565 20.17 -19.72 19.53
C THR A 565 21.58 -19.40 20.03
N LYS A 566 22.59 -19.45 19.15
CA LYS A 566 24.01 -19.30 19.52
C LYS A 566 24.38 -17.90 20.01
N ASN A 567 23.83 -16.86 19.40
CA ASN A 567 24.22 -15.47 19.68
C ASN A 567 23.33 -14.80 20.75
N VAL A 568 22.36 -15.52 21.32
CA VAL A 568 21.45 -15.01 22.38
C VAL A 568 22.23 -14.67 23.65
N MET A 569 23.37 -15.33 23.87
CA MET A 569 24.29 -15.05 24.98
C MET A 569 24.86 -13.62 24.99
N LEU A 570 24.72 -12.86 23.89
CA LEU A 570 25.11 -11.44 23.85
C LEU A 570 24.06 -10.51 24.49
N ALA A 571 22.84 -11.01 24.74
CA ALA A 571 21.76 -10.26 25.36
C ALA A 571 21.93 -10.22 26.89
N ASP A 572 21.56 -9.11 27.52
CA ASP A 572 21.54 -8.99 28.98
C ASP A 572 20.37 -9.79 29.58
N LYS A 573 19.26 -9.94 28.82
CA LYS A 573 18.10 -10.74 29.21
C LYS A 573 17.46 -11.45 28.02
N VAL A 574 16.77 -12.53 28.32
CA VAL A 574 15.98 -13.32 27.38
C VAL A 574 14.55 -13.46 27.89
N VAL A 575 13.57 -13.18 27.04
CA VAL A 575 12.17 -13.57 27.23
C VAL A 575 11.96 -14.86 26.44
N PHE A 576 11.63 -15.96 27.12
CA PHE A 576 11.29 -17.22 26.48
C PHE A 576 9.77 -17.42 26.50
N LEU A 577 9.12 -17.34 25.34
CA LEU A 577 7.67 -17.55 25.21
C LEU A 577 7.34 -18.99 24.81
N ALA A 578 6.49 -19.64 25.60
CA ALA A 578 5.86 -20.90 25.26
C ALA A 578 4.59 -20.66 24.42
N ARG A 579 4.13 -21.71 23.72
CA ARG A 579 2.91 -21.68 22.89
C ARG A 579 1.70 -21.09 23.61
N GLY A 580 0.96 -20.23 22.92
CA GLY A 580 -0.27 -19.64 23.46
C GLY A 580 -0.07 -18.39 24.33
N GLY A 581 1.13 -17.78 24.29
CA GLY A 581 1.38 -16.49 24.93
C GLY A 581 1.75 -16.58 26.41
N TYR A 582 2.41 -17.66 26.82
CA TYR A 582 2.87 -17.89 28.19
C TYR A 582 4.36 -17.60 28.32
N VAL A 583 4.77 -16.90 29.38
CA VAL A 583 6.19 -16.66 29.68
C VAL A 583 6.76 -17.88 30.41
N ALA A 584 7.68 -18.60 29.78
CA ALA A 584 8.39 -19.72 30.39
C ALA A 584 9.65 -19.26 31.15
N TRP A 585 10.24 -18.13 30.76
CA TRP A 585 11.41 -17.54 31.42
C TRP A 585 11.55 -16.05 31.09
N PHE A 586 12.03 -15.26 32.06
CA PHE A 586 12.57 -13.92 31.85
C PHE A 586 13.78 -13.66 32.76
N GLY A 587 14.92 -13.30 32.19
CA GLY A 587 16.15 -13.08 32.94
C GLY A 587 17.39 -13.31 32.08
N PRO A 588 18.59 -13.30 32.67
CA PRO A 588 19.84 -13.56 31.95
C PRO A 588 19.82 -14.90 31.18
N PRO A 589 20.45 -14.97 29.99
CA PRO A 589 20.52 -16.19 29.19
C PRO A 589 21.11 -17.40 29.95
N GLU A 590 22.14 -17.17 30.78
CA GLU A 590 22.84 -18.22 31.54
C GLU A 590 21.95 -18.82 32.64
N GLU A 591 21.24 -17.94 33.36
CA GLU A 591 20.26 -18.37 34.39
C GLU A 591 19.14 -19.21 33.73
N ALA A 592 18.78 -18.91 32.48
CA ALA A 592 17.81 -19.71 31.71
C ALA A 592 18.34 -21.12 31.43
N LEU A 593 19.59 -21.24 30.93
CA LEU A 593 20.20 -22.54 30.65
C LEU A 593 20.23 -23.42 31.91
N ALA A 594 20.66 -22.87 33.05
CA ALA A 594 20.65 -23.57 34.32
C ALA A 594 19.23 -23.99 34.77
N TYR A 595 18.25 -23.11 34.60
CA TYR A 595 16.85 -23.41 34.93
C TYR A 595 16.26 -24.53 34.08
N PHE A 596 16.58 -24.60 32.79
CA PHE A 596 16.05 -25.65 31.92
C PHE A 596 16.85 -26.96 32.00
N ASP A 597 18.13 -26.92 32.36
CA ASP A 597 19.00 -28.10 32.42
C ASP A 597 18.52 -29.13 33.44
N GLN A 598 17.90 -28.69 34.53
CA GLN A 598 17.31 -29.58 35.55
C GLN A 598 16.19 -30.49 35.01
N TYR A 599 15.62 -30.18 33.85
CA TYR A 599 14.54 -30.98 33.24
C TYR A 599 15.06 -31.99 32.20
N ARG A 600 16.36 -31.98 31.89
CA ARG A 600 17.03 -33.00 31.08
C ARG A 600 17.28 -34.27 31.89
N SER A 601 17.50 -35.38 31.21
CA SER A 601 17.93 -36.61 31.87
C SER A 601 19.40 -36.52 32.29
N GLU A 602 19.79 -37.24 33.36
CA GLU A 602 21.19 -37.32 33.79
C GLU A 602 22.15 -37.82 32.70
N ARG A 603 21.64 -38.61 31.74
CA ARG A 603 22.42 -39.10 30.60
C ARG A 603 22.72 -37.97 29.63
N GLU A 604 21.75 -37.11 29.36
CA GLU A 604 21.91 -35.97 28.44
C GLU A 604 22.86 -34.93 29.05
N GLN A 605 22.67 -34.57 30.33
CA GLN A 605 23.52 -33.61 31.04
C GLN A 605 25.01 -34.00 30.98
N ARG A 606 25.32 -35.30 31.07
CA ARG A 606 26.69 -35.81 30.96
C ARG A 606 27.25 -35.84 29.54
N ALA A 607 26.39 -35.90 28.52
CA ALA A 607 26.82 -36.05 27.14
C ALA A 607 27.34 -34.73 26.53
N HIS A 608 26.68 -33.63 26.85
CA HIS A 608 27.07 -32.29 26.42
C HIS A 608 26.42 -31.22 27.29
N GLU A 609 27.06 -30.05 27.36
CA GLU A 609 26.53 -28.86 28.03
C GLU A 609 25.19 -28.43 27.45
N MET A 610 24.44 -27.66 28.24
CA MET A 610 23.15 -27.15 27.79
C MET A 610 23.34 -25.99 26.84
N GLU A 611 22.72 -26.11 25.66
CA GLU A 611 22.67 -25.09 24.63
C GLU A 611 21.25 -24.52 24.52
N PHE A 612 21.14 -23.30 23.97
CA PHE A 612 19.87 -22.58 23.89
C PHE A 612 18.81 -23.27 23.01
N ASP A 613 19.23 -24.05 22.01
CA ASP A 613 18.34 -24.80 21.13
C ASP A 613 17.63 -25.95 21.84
N GLN A 614 18.25 -26.55 22.86
CA GLN A 614 17.68 -27.65 23.64
C GLN A 614 16.47 -27.21 24.48
N ILE A 615 16.37 -25.93 24.86
CA ILE A 615 15.21 -25.39 25.58
C ILE A 615 13.93 -25.60 24.76
N TYR A 616 14.01 -25.48 23.43
CA TYR A 616 12.86 -25.72 22.55
C TYR A 616 12.40 -27.17 22.61
N ALA A 617 13.33 -28.13 22.64
CA ALA A 617 12.99 -29.56 22.74
C ALA A 617 12.30 -29.88 24.07
N ILE A 618 12.75 -29.28 25.17
CA ILE A 618 12.14 -29.45 26.51
C ILE A 618 10.72 -28.90 26.55
N LEU A 619 10.50 -27.71 25.97
CA LEU A 619 9.17 -27.10 25.93
C LEU A 619 8.21 -27.78 24.94
N ASP A 620 8.74 -28.45 23.91
CA ASP A 620 7.95 -29.22 22.93
C ASP A 620 7.61 -30.64 23.44
N ASP A 621 8.31 -31.15 24.47
CA ASP A 621 8.08 -32.47 25.05
C ASP A 621 6.81 -32.47 25.94
N PRO A 622 5.71 -33.12 25.51
CA PRO A 622 4.46 -33.14 26.27
C PRO A 622 4.59 -33.82 27.63
N SER A 623 5.59 -34.69 27.81
CA SER A 623 5.83 -35.37 29.10
C SER A 623 6.38 -34.42 30.16
N LYS A 624 6.97 -33.28 29.75
CA LYS A 624 7.58 -32.30 30.66
C LYS A 624 6.60 -31.23 31.15
N GLY A 625 5.41 -31.14 30.57
CA GLY A 625 4.33 -30.22 30.95
C GLY A 625 3.80 -29.38 29.80
N LYS A 626 2.65 -28.74 30.01
CA LYS A 626 2.03 -27.79 29.07
C LYS A 626 2.63 -26.40 29.26
N ALA A 627 2.37 -25.50 28.29
CA ALA A 627 2.83 -24.11 28.34
C ALA A 627 2.37 -23.34 29.60
N GLN A 628 1.18 -23.66 30.13
CA GLN A 628 0.65 -23.11 31.39
C GLN A 628 1.52 -23.50 32.58
N ASP A 629 1.83 -24.79 32.70
CA ASP A 629 2.66 -25.35 33.76
C ASP A 629 4.04 -24.68 33.80
N TRP A 630 4.62 -24.37 32.63
CA TRP A 630 5.90 -23.66 32.54
C TRP A 630 5.83 -22.22 33.08
N ALA A 631 4.74 -21.50 32.82
CA ALA A 631 4.53 -20.18 33.39
C ALA A 631 4.36 -20.23 34.91
N GLU A 632 3.59 -21.19 35.42
CA GLU A 632 3.40 -21.38 36.86
C GLU A 632 4.71 -21.74 37.57
N ARG A 633 5.53 -22.64 36.99
CA ARG A 633 6.85 -22.99 37.52
C ARG A 633 7.77 -21.78 37.58
N TYR A 634 7.80 -20.97 36.53
CA TYR A 634 8.61 -19.77 36.51
C TYR A 634 8.14 -18.76 37.56
N MET A 635 6.84 -18.56 37.74
CA MET A 635 6.28 -17.68 38.79
C MET A 635 6.71 -18.08 40.20
N GLN A 636 6.98 -19.36 40.44
CA GLN A 636 7.47 -19.88 41.73
C GLN A 636 9.01 -19.80 41.86
N ASN A 637 9.73 -19.54 40.77
CA ASN A 637 11.19 -19.46 40.78
C ASN A 637 11.66 -18.12 41.39
N PRO A 638 12.73 -18.10 42.23
CA PRO A 638 13.30 -16.86 42.76
C PRO A 638 13.66 -15.81 41.68
N ALA A 639 14.01 -16.26 40.47
CA ALA A 639 14.27 -15.38 39.32
C ALA A 639 13.06 -14.52 38.94
N TYR A 640 11.82 -15.00 39.11
CA TYR A 640 10.61 -14.20 38.85
C TYR A 640 10.49 -13.04 39.83
N GLN A 641 10.78 -13.28 41.11
CA GLN A 641 10.78 -12.22 42.13
C GLN A 641 11.84 -11.15 41.80
N LYS A 642 13.07 -11.58 41.49
CA LYS A 642 14.22 -10.73 41.17
C LYS A 642 14.04 -9.90 39.88
N HIS A 643 13.51 -10.52 38.81
CA HIS A 643 13.50 -9.90 37.46
C HIS A 643 12.15 -9.31 37.05
N ILE A 644 11.03 -9.71 37.68
CA ILE A 644 9.69 -9.19 37.37
C ILE A 644 9.12 -8.41 38.54
N VAL A 645 8.99 -9.04 39.73
CA VAL A 645 8.26 -8.42 40.84
C VAL A 645 8.99 -7.20 41.38
N GLU A 646 10.24 -7.33 41.80
CA GLU A 646 11.04 -6.23 42.37
C GLU A 646 11.15 -5.03 41.42
N PRO A 647 11.51 -5.18 40.12
CA PRO A 647 11.58 -4.05 39.22
C PRO A 647 10.24 -3.34 39.02
N LEU A 648 9.12 -4.09 38.96
CA LEU A 648 7.79 -3.55 38.66
C LEU A 648 7.04 -3.01 39.88
N GLN A 649 7.54 -3.17 41.11
CA GLN A 649 6.89 -2.64 42.32
C GLN A 649 6.62 -1.13 42.24
N SER A 650 7.61 -0.36 41.77
CA SER A 650 7.49 1.09 41.58
C SER A 650 6.42 1.46 40.56
N ALA A 651 6.40 0.78 39.40
CA ALA A 651 5.41 0.98 38.35
C ALA A 651 3.99 0.61 38.79
N ARG A 652 3.82 -0.49 39.52
CA ARG A 652 2.52 -0.89 40.11
C ARG A 652 2.01 0.14 41.12
N THR A 653 2.90 0.73 41.90
CA THR A 653 2.55 1.79 42.86
C THR A 653 2.09 3.07 42.14
N LEU A 654 2.77 3.46 41.04
CA LEU A 654 2.37 4.60 40.21
C LEU A 654 1.00 4.39 39.55
N MET A 655 0.71 3.17 39.09
CA MET A 655 -0.60 2.77 38.55
C MET A 655 -1.72 2.86 39.59
N LEU A 656 -1.47 2.40 40.83
CA LEU A 656 -2.44 2.46 41.92
C LEU A 656 -2.78 3.89 42.37
N LYS A 657 -1.85 4.83 42.20
CA LYS A 657 -2.05 6.26 42.50
C LYS A 657 -2.72 7.03 41.37
N SER A 658 -2.69 6.52 40.15
CA SER A 658 -3.35 7.17 39.01
C SER A 658 -4.87 6.94 39.08
N PRO A 659 -5.71 7.96 38.81
CA PRO A 659 -7.15 7.77 38.77
C PRO A 659 -7.50 6.63 37.82
N LYS A 660 -8.35 5.69 38.24
CA LYS A 660 -8.98 4.70 37.34
C LYS A 660 -9.84 5.44 36.33
N GLU A 661 -9.25 5.95 35.26
CA GLU A 661 -10.01 6.30 34.07
C GLU A 661 -10.68 5.02 33.59
N LYS A 662 -12.02 5.02 33.56
CA LYS A 662 -12.78 3.94 32.94
C LYS A 662 -12.25 3.78 31.51
N PRO A 663 -12.04 2.55 31.02
CA PRO A 663 -11.81 2.34 29.60
C PRO A 663 -13.12 2.67 28.89
N GLU A 664 -13.34 3.95 28.58
CA GLU A 664 -14.43 4.34 27.72
C GLU A 664 -14.16 3.73 26.35
N GLY A 665 -15.01 2.75 26.01
CA GLY A 665 -15.05 2.10 24.73
C GLY A 665 -15.33 3.12 23.63
N LYS A 666 -14.25 3.70 23.10
CA LYS A 666 -14.04 4.25 21.75
C LYS A 666 -12.65 4.86 21.81
N ALA A 667 -11.67 4.14 21.25
CA ALA A 667 -10.28 4.55 21.10
C ALA A 667 -10.12 6.07 21.05
N ALA A 668 -9.40 6.63 22.03
CA ALA A 668 -9.00 8.03 22.10
C ALA A 668 -8.62 8.54 20.71
N ARG A 669 -9.54 9.29 20.08
CA ARG A 669 -9.50 9.64 18.66
C ARG A 669 -8.98 11.05 18.39
N LEU A 670 -8.38 11.70 19.38
CA LEU A 670 -7.73 12.98 19.21
C LEU A 670 -6.22 12.80 19.38
N ARG A 671 -5.60 12.06 18.45
CA ARG A 671 -4.15 12.10 18.26
C ARG A 671 -3.78 13.51 17.84
N SER A 672 -3.02 14.21 18.66
CA SER A 672 -2.61 15.59 18.38
C SER A 672 -1.55 15.53 17.27
N ARG A 673 -1.96 15.81 16.02
CA ARG A 673 -1.07 15.64 14.87
C ARG A 673 0.05 16.70 14.91
N PRO A 674 1.32 16.33 14.65
CA PRO A 674 2.40 17.30 14.57
C PRO A 674 2.17 18.28 13.42
N ARG A 675 2.68 19.50 13.60
CA ARG A 675 2.46 20.63 12.68
C ARG A 675 3.44 20.56 11.50
N VAL A 676 3.39 19.48 10.72
CA VAL A 676 4.24 19.33 9.53
C VAL A 676 3.57 19.96 8.30
N SER A 677 4.30 20.77 7.54
CA SER A 677 3.79 21.37 6.30
C SER A 677 3.47 20.31 5.24
N GLY A 678 2.21 20.27 4.79
CA GLY A 678 1.76 19.34 3.75
C GLY A 678 2.42 19.62 2.40
N PHE A 679 2.64 20.89 2.08
CA PHE A 679 3.30 21.30 0.84
C PHE A 679 4.77 20.85 0.79
N ARG A 680 5.48 20.95 1.93
CA ARG A 680 6.86 20.44 2.05
C ARG A 680 6.91 18.93 1.79
N GLN A 681 5.99 18.17 2.39
CA GLN A 681 5.89 16.72 2.15
C GLN A 681 5.61 16.42 0.68
N PHE A 682 4.68 17.15 0.04
CA PHE A 682 4.39 16.99 -1.39
C PHE A 682 5.65 17.15 -2.24
N LEU A 683 6.43 18.22 -2.05
CA LEU A 683 7.68 18.43 -2.80
C LEU A 683 8.72 17.33 -2.57
N ILE A 684 8.86 16.86 -1.33
CA ILE A 684 9.80 15.77 -0.99
C ILE A 684 9.38 14.47 -1.68
N LEU A 685 8.10 14.10 -1.57
CA LEU A 685 7.54 12.87 -2.12
C LEU A 685 7.54 12.89 -3.65
N SER A 686 7.22 14.03 -4.27
CA SER A 686 7.30 14.20 -5.73
C SER A 686 8.73 14.03 -6.23
N ALA A 687 9.71 14.65 -5.56
CA ALA A 687 11.12 14.48 -5.91
C ALA A 687 11.57 13.01 -5.73
N ARG A 688 11.15 12.34 -4.66
CA ARG A 688 11.40 10.92 -4.42
C ARG A 688 10.79 10.06 -5.54
N ASN A 689 9.53 10.30 -5.89
CA ASN A 689 8.79 9.54 -6.90
C ASN A 689 9.45 9.64 -8.28
N ILE A 690 9.77 10.87 -8.72
CA ILE A 690 10.50 11.10 -9.97
C ILE A 690 11.86 10.42 -9.94
N LYS A 691 12.56 10.46 -8.80
CA LYS A 691 13.88 9.83 -8.70
C LYS A 691 13.80 8.30 -8.80
N ILE A 692 12.86 7.67 -8.10
CA ILE A 692 12.60 6.22 -8.19
C ILE A 692 12.30 5.85 -9.64
N LEU A 693 11.38 6.55 -10.28
CA LEU A 693 11.00 6.33 -11.67
C LEU A 693 12.18 6.50 -12.65
N SER A 694 13.04 7.51 -12.43
CA SER A 694 14.24 7.71 -13.26
C SER A 694 15.30 6.61 -13.10
N ARG A 695 15.25 5.87 -11.99
CA ARG A 695 16.16 4.74 -11.70
C ARG A 695 15.60 3.43 -12.25
N ASP A 696 14.29 3.26 -12.22
CA ASP A 696 13.59 2.17 -12.90
C ASP A 696 13.43 2.47 -14.41
N ARG A 697 14.56 2.36 -15.13
CA ARG A 697 14.62 2.65 -16.56
C ARG A 697 13.67 1.77 -17.37
N THR A 698 13.50 0.51 -16.97
CA THR A 698 12.65 -0.43 -17.69
C THR A 698 11.20 0.00 -17.64
N SER A 699 10.66 0.30 -16.44
CA SER A 699 9.29 0.80 -16.33
C SER A 699 9.12 2.18 -16.98
N LEU A 700 10.09 3.08 -16.84
CA LEU A 700 10.02 4.40 -17.48
C LEU A 700 9.99 4.31 -19.01
N ILE A 701 10.85 3.50 -19.62
CA ILE A 701 10.86 3.29 -21.08
C ILE A 701 9.52 2.71 -21.53
N LEU A 702 9.00 1.70 -20.83
CA LEU A 702 7.70 1.10 -21.15
C LEU A 702 6.58 2.15 -21.08
N MET A 703 6.54 2.97 -20.01
CA MET A 703 5.54 4.02 -19.83
C MET A 703 5.60 5.09 -20.93
N LEU A 704 6.80 5.43 -21.42
CA LEU A 704 6.98 6.40 -22.52
C LEU A 704 6.68 5.80 -23.90
N LEU A 705 6.90 4.49 -24.08
CA LEU A 705 6.69 3.79 -25.34
C LEU A 705 5.22 3.44 -25.57
N VAL A 706 4.46 3.10 -24.52
CA VAL A 706 3.04 2.71 -24.63
C VAL A 706 2.18 3.76 -25.36
N PRO A 707 2.21 5.07 -25.03
CA PRO A 707 1.48 6.09 -25.78
C PRO A 707 1.83 6.11 -27.28
N ILE A 708 3.10 5.92 -27.63
CA ILE A 708 3.55 5.89 -29.04
C ILE A 708 2.96 4.67 -29.75
N LEU A 709 3.09 3.49 -29.16
CA LEU A 709 2.57 2.26 -29.75
C LEU A 709 1.05 2.32 -29.94
N VAL A 710 0.31 2.75 -28.91
CA VAL A 710 -1.14 2.84 -28.97
C VAL A 710 -1.60 3.91 -29.96
N ALA A 711 -0.99 5.11 -29.94
CA ALA A 711 -1.34 6.15 -30.90
C ALA A 711 -0.97 5.75 -32.35
N SER A 712 0.12 4.98 -32.55
CA SER A 712 0.52 4.51 -33.89
C SER A 712 -0.51 3.59 -34.56
N LEU A 713 -1.46 3.03 -33.79
CA LEU A 713 -2.61 2.32 -34.35
C LEU A 713 -3.40 3.17 -35.35
N ASP A 714 -3.38 4.51 -35.20
CA ASP A 714 -4.04 5.41 -36.14
C ASP A 714 -3.41 5.36 -37.55
N PHE A 715 -2.11 5.07 -37.68
CA PHE A 715 -1.50 4.84 -39.01
C PHE A 715 -1.97 3.54 -39.67
N PHE A 716 -2.40 2.55 -38.88
CA PHE A 716 -2.98 1.31 -39.39
C PHE A 716 -4.48 1.47 -39.68
N LEU A 717 -5.17 2.29 -38.89
CA LEU A 717 -6.59 2.57 -39.07
C LEU A 717 -6.84 3.52 -40.25
N ALA A 718 -6.00 4.54 -40.46
CA ALA A 718 -6.22 5.54 -41.51
C ALA A 718 -6.37 4.98 -42.93
N PRO A 719 -5.55 4.00 -43.38
CA PRO A 719 -5.76 3.36 -44.68
C PRO A 719 -7.08 2.57 -44.79
N ALA A 720 -7.55 1.99 -43.68
CA ALA A 720 -8.78 1.18 -43.66
C ALA A 720 -10.05 2.02 -43.51
N MET A 721 -9.98 3.12 -42.76
CA MET A 721 -11.12 3.98 -42.40
C MET A 721 -11.25 5.21 -43.32
N GLY A 722 -10.22 5.53 -44.11
CA GLY A 722 -10.13 6.74 -44.92
C GLY A 722 -9.51 7.92 -44.16
N LYS A 723 -8.70 8.74 -44.83
CA LYS A 723 -8.03 9.90 -44.21
C LYS A 723 -8.97 11.09 -43.98
N ASN A 724 -9.91 11.30 -44.90
CA ASN A 724 -10.86 12.42 -44.91
C ASN A 724 -12.14 12.10 -44.14
N LEU A 725 -12.02 11.56 -42.91
CA LEU A 725 -13.16 11.05 -42.12
C LEU A 725 -14.31 12.06 -41.97
N TYR A 726 -13.97 13.34 -41.86
CA TYR A 726 -14.90 14.42 -41.55
C TYR A 726 -15.34 15.22 -42.77
N ASP A 727 -14.97 14.79 -43.98
CA ASP A 727 -15.30 15.50 -45.22
C ASP A 727 -16.76 15.27 -45.64
N TYR A 728 -17.39 16.33 -46.15
CA TYR A 728 -18.78 16.31 -46.62
C TYR A 728 -19.06 15.21 -47.66
N LYS A 729 -18.14 14.98 -48.60
CA LYS A 729 -18.33 14.08 -49.73
C LYS A 729 -17.53 12.79 -49.62
N LEU A 730 -16.30 12.85 -49.11
CA LEU A 730 -15.40 11.70 -49.04
C LEU A 730 -15.35 11.04 -47.65
N GLY A 731 -16.04 11.63 -46.66
CA GLY A 731 -16.07 11.14 -45.27
C GLY A 731 -17.03 9.99 -45.03
N ASP A 732 -16.98 9.47 -43.80
CA ASP A 732 -17.83 8.38 -43.33
C ASP A 732 -18.10 8.60 -41.82
N SER A 733 -19.35 8.87 -41.48
CA SER A 733 -19.78 9.17 -40.12
C SER A 733 -19.61 7.98 -39.16
N ALA A 734 -19.77 6.75 -39.63
CA ALA A 734 -19.58 5.54 -38.83
C ALA A 734 -18.09 5.32 -38.51
N ASN A 735 -17.20 5.54 -39.47
CA ASN A 735 -15.75 5.45 -39.25
C ASN A 735 -15.26 6.61 -38.38
N ALA A 736 -15.77 7.82 -38.58
CA ALA A 736 -15.45 8.99 -37.76
C ALA A 736 -15.84 8.78 -36.29
N SER A 737 -17.06 8.29 -36.02
CA SER A 737 -17.51 7.99 -34.65
C SER A 737 -16.70 6.84 -34.02
N THR A 738 -16.47 5.75 -34.76
CA THR A 738 -15.66 4.61 -34.31
C THR A 738 -14.24 5.03 -33.92
N THR A 739 -13.58 5.85 -34.75
CA THR A 739 -12.21 6.28 -34.49
C THR A 739 -12.11 7.26 -33.32
N ILE A 740 -13.13 8.09 -33.05
CA ILE A 740 -13.21 8.95 -31.85
C ILE A 740 -13.47 8.11 -30.60
N PHE A 741 -14.34 7.11 -30.70
CA PHE A 741 -14.61 6.16 -29.61
C PHE A 741 -13.37 5.38 -29.20
N LEU A 742 -12.64 4.84 -30.20
CA LEU A 742 -11.36 4.17 -29.96
C LEU A 742 -10.33 5.11 -29.33
N LEU A 743 -10.28 6.39 -29.74
CA LEU A 743 -9.40 7.38 -29.14
C LEU A 743 -9.70 7.60 -27.66
N ALA A 744 -10.98 7.76 -27.29
CA ALA A 744 -11.39 7.92 -25.90
C ALA A 744 -10.99 6.71 -25.03
N ILE A 745 -11.17 5.49 -25.55
CA ILE A 745 -10.72 4.25 -24.87
C ILE A 745 -9.20 4.19 -24.77
N ASN A 746 -8.48 4.49 -25.85
CA ASN A 746 -7.02 4.46 -25.88
C ASN A 746 -6.42 5.41 -24.83
N CYS A 747 -7.00 6.59 -24.64
CA CYS A 747 -6.60 7.52 -23.58
C CYS A 747 -6.76 6.91 -22.19
N LEU A 748 -7.92 6.27 -21.93
CA LEU A 748 -8.19 5.59 -20.66
C LEU A 748 -7.18 4.46 -20.39
N LEU A 749 -6.90 3.63 -21.40
CA LEU A 749 -5.98 2.49 -21.30
C LEU A 749 -4.54 2.93 -21.04
N VAL A 750 -4.04 3.89 -21.83
CA VAL A 750 -2.67 4.43 -21.69
C VAL A 750 -2.48 5.04 -20.30
N GLY A 751 -3.43 5.89 -19.88
CA GLY A 751 -3.38 6.50 -18.56
C GLY A 751 -3.46 5.47 -17.43
N GLY A 752 -4.46 4.58 -17.48
CA GLY A 752 -4.75 3.61 -16.43
C GLY A 752 -3.67 2.56 -16.22
N PHE A 753 -3.16 1.96 -17.30
CA PHE A 753 -2.12 0.95 -17.21
C PHE A 753 -0.77 1.52 -16.75
N SER A 754 -0.48 2.79 -17.02
CA SER A 754 0.75 3.41 -16.51
C SER A 754 0.74 3.58 -14.99
N GLN A 755 -0.43 3.76 -14.35
CA GLN A 755 -0.54 4.10 -12.92
C GLN A 755 -1.09 2.97 -12.03
N MET A 756 -1.59 1.86 -12.59
CA MET A 756 -2.29 0.82 -11.84
C MET A 756 -1.49 0.17 -10.69
N ARG A 757 -0.15 0.23 -10.69
CA ARG A 757 0.70 -0.40 -9.65
C ARG A 757 1.36 0.59 -8.68
N GLU A 758 1.22 1.90 -8.88
CA GLU A 758 2.06 2.90 -8.23
C GLU A 758 1.86 3.04 -6.70
N ILE A 759 0.65 2.80 -6.18
CA ILE A 759 0.36 2.88 -4.73
C ILE A 759 0.57 1.51 -4.08
N VAL A 760 0.09 0.44 -4.70
CA VAL A 760 0.17 -0.92 -4.13
C VAL A 760 1.60 -1.41 -3.99
N LYS A 761 2.51 -1.02 -4.91
CA LYS A 761 3.93 -1.40 -4.86
C LYS A 761 4.67 -0.86 -3.62
N GLU A 762 4.20 0.25 -3.07
CA GLU A 762 4.83 0.93 -1.92
C GLU A 762 3.92 1.00 -0.70
N ALA A 763 2.83 0.21 -0.68
CA ALA A 763 1.81 0.26 0.35
C ALA A 763 2.38 0.06 1.76
N ASP A 764 3.38 -0.81 1.91
CA ASP A 764 4.03 -1.07 3.19
C ASP A 764 4.92 0.10 3.64
N VAL A 765 5.62 0.76 2.69
CA VAL A 765 6.39 1.99 2.96
C VAL A 765 5.45 3.10 3.42
N TYR A 766 4.34 3.30 2.71
CA TYR A 766 3.33 4.28 3.06
C TYR A 766 2.73 4.05 4.45
N LYS A 767 2.34 2.80 4.78
CA LYS A 767 1.78 2.46 6.10
C LYS A 767 2.77 2.79 7.22
N ARG A 768 4.04 2.45 7.06
CA ARG A 768 5.09 2.76 8.05
C ARG A 768 5.30 4.26 8.21
N GLU A 769 5.49 5.00 7.11
CA GLU A 769 5.71 6.45 7.17
C GLU A 769 4.52 7.21 7.76
N ARG A 770 3.30 6.68 7.59
CA ARG A 770 2.06 7.22 8.16
C ARG A 770 1.91 6.98 9.66
N LEU A 771 2.52 5.93 10.21
CA LEU A 771 2.52 5.71 11.67
C LEU A 771 3.31 6.79 12.41
N VAL A 772 4.28 7.41 11.73
CA VAL A 772 4.99 8.59 12.21
C VAL A 772 4.19 9.83 11.82
N ASN A 773 4.49 10.50 10.70
CA ASN A 773 3.99 11.85 10.42
C ASN A 773 3.56 12.12 8.96
N LEU A 774 3.35 11.10 8.13
CA LEU A 774 2.98 11.28 6.72
C LEU A 774 1.49 11.64 6.53
N LYS A 775 1.21 12.72 5.77
CA LYS A 775 -0.15 13.12 5.40
C LYS A 775 -0.61 12.43 4.11
N ILE A 776 -1.90 12.08 4.04
CA ILE A 776 -2.50 11.36 2.90
C ILE A 776 -2.51 12.24 1.63
N PHE A 777 -2.98 13.49 1.75
CA PHE A 777 -3.13 14.36 0.59
C PHE A 777 -1.81 14.66 -0.13
N PRO A 778 -0.71 15.07 0.55
CA PRO A 778 0.59 15.25 -0.10
C PRO A 778 1.13 13.99 -0.78
N TYR A 779 0.88 12.81 -0.20
CA TYR A 779 1.27 11.53 -0.79
C TYR A 779 0.52 11.25 -2.08
N VAL A 780 -0.81 11.30 -2.08
CA VAL A 780 -1.62 11.06 -3.28
C VAL A 780 -1.34 12.11 -4.36
N ALA A 781 -1.24 13.39 -3.97
CA ALA A 781 -0.90 14.48 -4.88
C ALA A 781 0.47 14.27 -5.54
N SER A 782 1.47 13.73 -4.83
CA SER A 782 2.79 13.44 -5.41
C SER A 782 2.77 12.38 -6.51
N LYS A 783 1.78 11.48 -6.48
CA LYS A 783 1.54 10.48 -7.53
C LYS A 783 0.73 11.08 -8.68
N ALA A 784 -0.34 11.80 -8.36
CA ALA A 784 -1.19 12.46 -9.36
C ALA A 784 -0.41 13.49 -10.19
N TRP A 785 0.49 14.26 -9.59
CA TRP A 785 1.35 15.20 -10.31
C TRP A 785 2.25 14.51 -11.34
N VAL A 786 2.85 13.37 -11.00
CA VAL A 786 3.68 12.61 -11.95
C VAL A 786 2.82 11.99 -13.06
N ALA A 787 1.64 11.48 -12.72
CA ALA A 787 0.67 11.03 -13.71
C ALA A 787 0.29 12.14 -14.69
N LEU A 788 0.04 13.36 -14.20
CA LEU A 788 -0.27 14.52 -15.04
C LEU A 788 0.86 14.86 -16.03
N LEU A 789 2.13 14.76 -15.62
CA LEU A 789 3.28 14.94 -16.52
C LEU A 789 3.28 13.91 -17.66
N PHE A 790 2.94 12.65 -17.37
CA PHE A 790 2.79 11.63 -18.39
C PHE A 790 1.57 11.88 -19.29
N SER A 791 0.48 12.44 -18.76
CA SER A 791 -0.67 12.84 -19.56
C SER A 791 -0.33 13.95 -20.56
N PHE A 792 0.47 14.95 -20.16
CA PHE A 792 0.98 15.97 -21.08
C PHE A 792 1.82 15.37 -22.21
N TYR A 793 2.75 14.48 -21.88
CA TYR A 793 3.56 13.78 -22.89
C TYR A 793 2.70 12.90 -23.81
N GLY A 794 1.82 12.08 -23.24
CA GLY A 794 0.92 11.22 -23.99
C GLY A 794 0.05 12.02 -24.95
N ALA A 795 -0.54 13.14 -24.49
CA ALA A 795 -1.34 13.99 -25.35
C ALA A 795 -0.55 14.58 -26.52
N VAL A 796 0.72 14.99 -26.34
CA VAL A 796 1.57 15.47 -27.45
C VAL A 796 1.73 14.36 -28.49
N VAL A 797 2.01 13.13 -28.04
CA VAL A 797 2.17 11.97 -28.93
C VAL A 797 0.89 11.66 -29.68
N PHE A 798 -0.25 11.62 -29.00
CA PHE A 798 -1.56 11.36 -29.61
C PHE A 798 -1.95 12.45 -30.61
N VAL A 799 -1.83 13.73 -30.26
CA VAL A 799 -2.09 14.84 -31.22
C VAL A 799 -1.20 14.70 -32.44
N THR A 800 0.11 14.55 -32.24
CA THR A 800 1.06 14.52 -33.36
C THR A 800 0.77 13.38 -34.31
N ILE A 801 0.56 12.15 -33.80
CA ILE A 801 0.29 10.99 -34.64
C ILE A 801 -1.08 11.11 -35.31
N ARG A 802 -2.11 11.56 -34.59
CA ARG A 802 -3.46 11.68 -35.13
C ARG A 802 -3.51 12.64 -36.32
N PHE A 803 -2.90 13.81 -36.20
CA PHE A 803 -2.83 14.82 -37.27
C PHE A 803 -1.96 14.40 -38.45
N LEU A 804 -1.05 13.44 -38.28
CA LEU A 804 -0.30 12.82 -39.39
C LEU A 804 -1.08 11.70 -40.08
N ALA A 805 -2.00 11.05 -39.36
CA ALA A 805 -2.79 9.93 -39.86
C ALA A 805 -4.08 10.39 -40.55
N PHE A 806 -4.81 11.35 -39.98
CA PHE A 806 -6.13 11.81 -40.41
C PHE A 806 -6.18 13.32 -40.68
N ASP A 807 -7.04 13.71 -41.61
CA ASP A 807 -7.33 15.12 -41.91
C ASP A 807 -8.42 15.63 -40.96
N ILE A 808 -7.98 16.24 -39.85
CA ILE A 808 -8.88 16.81 -38.84
C ILE A 808 -9.26 18.25 -39.23
N PRO A 809 -10.57 18.58 -39.31
CA PRO A 809 -11.00 19.94 -39.59
C PRO A 809 -10.65 20.87 -38.43
N GLY A 810 -10.09 22.05 -38.73
CA GLY A 810 -9.93 23.12 -37.75
C GLY A 810 -8.61 23.91 -37.80
N GLY A 811 -8.61 25.07 -37.15
CA GLY A 811 -7.43 25.92 -37.00
C GLY A 811 -6.62 25.63 -35.73
N PRO A 812 -5.55 26.41 -35.46
CA PRO A 812 -4.67 26.21 -34.29
C PRO A 812 -5.39 26.18 -32.93
N LEU A 813 -6.52 26.89 -32.81
CA LEU A 813 -7.36 26.88 -31.61
C LEU A 813 -7.94 25.50 -31.33
N ILE A 814 -8.48 24.83 -32.35
CA ILE A 814 -9.08 23.49 -32.24
C ILE A 814 -7.98 22.48 -31.88
N ILE A 815 -6.79 22.59 -32.46
CA ILE A 815 -5.63 21.76 -32.09
C ILE A 815 -5.29 21.94 -30.60
N GLY A 816 -5.28 23.17 -30.11
CA GLY A 816 -5.03 23.48 -28.70
C GLY A 816 -6.09 22.91 -27.75
N LEU A 817 -7.37 23.02 -28.12
CA LEU A 817 -8.47 22.43 -27.35
C LEU A 817 -8.39 20.90 -27.36
N TYR A 818 -8.17 20.30 -28.53
CA TYR A 818 -8.01 18.85 -28.71
C TYR A 818 -6.85 18.29 -27.87
N TYR A 819 -5.73 19.03 -27.79
CA TYR A 819 -4.63 18.69 -26.89
C TYR A 819 -5.07 18.69 -25.42
N ILE A 820 -5.76 19.73 -24.96
CA ILE A 820 -6.24 19.82 -23.57
C ILE A 820 -7.20 18.66 -23.26
N SER A 821 -8.11 18.34 -24.18
CA SER A 821 -9.05 17.22 -24.06
C SER A 821 -8.32 15.87 -23.92
N LEU A 822 -7.27 15.65 -24.72
CA LEU A 822 -6.42 14.47 -24.59
C LEU A 822 -5.68 14.41 -23.25
N VAL A 823 -5.15 15.54 -22.77
CA VAL A 823 -4.50 15.60 -21.44
C VAL A 823 -5.49 15.19 -20.36
N LEU A 824 -6.71 15.75 -20.37
CA LEU A 824 -7.75 15.44 -19.40
C LEU A 824 -8.23 14.00 -19.48
N ALA A 825 -8.41 13.46 -20.69
CA ALA A 825 -8.84 12.07 -20.90
C ALA A 825 -7.78 11.06 -20.42
N ILE A 826 -6.50 11.27 -20.78
CA ILE A 826 -5.40 10.42 -20.31
C ILE A 826 -5.25 10.54 -18.79
N PHE A 827 -5.36 11.76 -18.24
CA PHE A 827 -5.27 11.99 -16.80
C PHE A 827 -6.41 11.32 -16.03
N ALA A 828 -7.64 11.36 -16.55
CA ALA A 828 -8.77 10.63 -15.99
C ALA A 828 -8.49 9.11 -15.95
N GLY A 829 -7.95 8.54 -17.04
CA GLY A 829 -7.49 7.15 -17.07
C GLY A 829 -6.41 6.86 -16.01
N SER A 830 -5.43 7.75 -15.88
CA SER A 830 -4.41 7.64 -14.84
C SER A 830 -4.99 7.68 -13.42
N MET A 831 -6.04 8.46 -13.17
CA MET A 831 -6.75 8.46 -11.89
C MET A 831 -7.50 7.15 -11.64
N SER A 832 -8.13 6.57 -12.65
CA SER A 832 -8.68 5.20 -12.56
C SER A 832 -7.59 4.17 -12.24
N GLY A 833 -6.40 4.32 -12.82
CA GLY A 833 -5.22 3.50 -12.49
C GLY A 833 -4.78 3.64 -11.04
N LEU A 834 -4.59 4.88 -10.54
CA LEU A 834 -4.25 5.09 -9.12
C LEU A 834 -5.35 4.55 -8.18
N MET A 835 -6.62 4.66 -8.56
CA MET A 835 -7.73 4.10 -7.80
C MET A 835 -7.66 2.57 -7.76
N ALA A 836 -7.42 1.91 -8.90
CA ALA A 836 -7.19 0.47 -8.95
C ALA A 836 -6.01 0.06 -8.05
N SER A 837 -4.93 0.84 -8.07
CA SER A 837 -3.76 0.62 -7.23
C SER A 837 -4.09 0.72 -5.73
N ALA A 838 -4.86 1.72 -5.31
CA ALA A 838 -5.22 1.93 -3.91
C ALA A 838 -6.15 0.83 -3.35
N ILE A 839 -7.03 0.26 -4.18
CA ILE A 839 -7.95 -0.82 -3.81
C ILE A 839 -7.22 -2.18 -3.75
N SER A 840 -6.14 -2.33 -4.50
CA SER A 840 -5.46 -3.61 -4.67
C SER A 840 -4.68 -4.03 -3.42
N LYS A 841 -4.85 -5.29 -3.03
CA LYS A 841 -4.08 -5.89 -1.91
C LYS A 841 -2.66 -6.29 -2.30
N SER A 842 -2.41 -6.52 -3.58
CA SER A 842 -1.09 -6.88 -4.11
C SER A 842 -0.89 -6.29 -5.52
N PRO A 843 0.37 -6.08 -5.96
CA PRO A 843 0.66 -5.59 -7.31
C PRO A 843 0.18 -6.52 -8.44
N SER A 844 0.01 -7.82 -8.15
CA SER A 844 -0.49 -8.83 -9.09
C SER A 844 -2.00 -8.73 -9.31
N VAL A 845 -2.77 -8.24 -8.33
CA VAL A 845 -4.23 -8.09 -8.42
C VAL A 845 -4.63 -6.78 -9.13
N ALA A 846 -3.75 -5.77 -9.13
CA ALA A 846 -4.04 -4.46 -9.71
C ALA A 846 -4.52 -4.45 -11.17
N PRO A 847 -3.96 -5.26 -12.09
CA PRO A 847 -4.49 -5.33 -13.46
C PRO A 847 -5.94 -5.83 -13.53
N LEU A 848 -6.34 -6.77 -12.67
CA LEU A 848 -7.73 -7.28 -12.64
C LEU A 848 -8.70 -6.21 -12.19
N VAL A 849 -8.32 -5.43 -11.16
CA VAL A 849 -9.12 -4.29 -10.70
C VAL A 849 -9.21 -3.22 -11.79
N MET A 850 -8.12 -2.97 -12.52
CA MET A 850 -8.14 -2.02 -13.64
C MET A 850 -9.09 -2.48 -14.75
N ILE A 851 -9.08 -3.76 -15.11
CA ILE A 851 -10.02 -4.33 -16.09
C ILE A 851 -11.48 -4.15 -15.63
N LEU A 852 -11.76 -4.41 -14.35
CA LEU A 852 -13.08 -4.20 -13.76
C LEU A 852 -13.55 -2.74 -13.85
N LEU A 853 -12.63 -1.77 -13.76
CA LEU A 853 -12.94 -0.34 -13.92
C LEU A 853 -13.11 0.07 -15.38
N ILE A 854 -12.39 -0.56 -16.32
CA ILE A 854 -12.45 -0.22 -17.76
C ILE A 854 -13.74 -0.72 -18.41
N ILE A 855 -14.20 -1.93 -18.11
CA ILE A 855 -15.36 -2.53 -18.81
C ILE A 855 -16.60 -1.62 -18.74
N PRO A 856 -17.02 -1.10 -17.56
CA PRO A 856 -18.14 -0.16 -17.50
C PRO A 856 -17.89 1.13 -18.28
N GLN A 857 -16.65 1.62 -18.33
CA GLN A 857 -16.29 2.84 -19.07
C GLN A 857 -16.46 2.64 -20.59
N ILE A 858 -16.16 1.45 -21.11
CA ILE A 858 -16.36 1.13 -22.54
C ILE A 858 -17.86 1.13 -22.86
N VAL A 859 -18.66 0.41 -22.07
CA VAL A 859 -20.10 0.25 -22.29
C VAL A 859 -20.86 1.58 -22.12
N LEU A 860 -20.49 2.36 -21.10
CA LEU A 860 -21.17 3.62 -20.75
C LEU A 860 -20.61 4.84 -21.50
N SER A 861 -19.76 4.65 -22.50
CA SER A 861 -19.20 5.72 -23.34
C SER A 861 -20.25 6.51 -24.14
N GLY A 862 -21.40 5.90 -24.42
CA GLY A 862 -22.46 6.48 -25.25
C GLY A 862 -22.30 6.26 -26.75
N SER A 863 -21.18 5.66 -27.22
CA SER A 863 -20.98 5.34 -28.64
C SER A 863 -21.60 3.99 -29.05
N LEU A 864 -21.70 3.02 -28.13
CA LEU A 864 -22.20 1.66 -28.43
C LEU A 864 -23.72 1.55 -28.33
N ALA A 865 -24.31 2.29 -27.40
CA ALA A 865 -25.76 2.29 -27.17
C ALA A 865 -26.22 3.65 -26.60
N PRO A 866 -27.38 4.16 -27.04
CA PRO A 866 -27.98 5.36 -26.46
C PRO A 866 -28.49 5.03 -25.05
N LEU A 867 -27.83 5.58 -24.04
CA LEU A 867 -28.15 5.36 -22.63
C LEU A 867 -28.47 6.69 -21.94
N PRO A 868 -29.34 6.69 -20.91
CA PRO A 868 -29.69 7.91 -20.18
C PRO A 868 -28.46 8.60 -19.59
N GLU A 869 -28.40 9.93 -19.70
CA GLU A 869 -27.27 10.74 -19.23
C GLU A 869 -26.93 10.47 -17.76
N LYS A 870 -27.94 10.30 -16.90
CA LYS A 870 -27.73 10.00 -15.47
C LYS A 870 -26.93 8.73 -15.22
N VAL A 871 -27.02 7.74 -16.11
CA VAL A 871 -26.32 6.46 -16.00
C VAL A 871 -24.91 6.57 -16.58
N THR A 872 -24.74 7.30 -17.68
CA THR A 872 -23.47 7.42 -18.39
C THR A 872 -22.55 8.50 -17.82
N ALA A 873 -23.06 9.45 -17.02
CA ALA A 873 -22.29 10.55 -16.45
C ALA A 873 -21.11 10.13 -15.56
N ILE A 874 -21.13 8.91 -15.01
CA ILE A 874 -20.02 8.35 -14.21
C ILE A 874 -18.83 7.89 -15.06
N ALA A 875 -19.01 7.76 -16.38
CA ALA A 875 -17.98 7.32 -17.29
C ALA A 875 -17.18 8.52 -17.82
N SER A 876 -15.89 8.58 -17.50
CA SER A 876 -14.99 9.59 -18.05
C SER A 876 -14.84 9.47 -19.57
N THR A 877 -14.97 8.25 -20.11
CA THR A 877 -14.96 7.97 -21.55
C THR A 877 -16.14 8.62 -22.28
N ARG A 878 -17.32 8.74 -21.64
CA ARG A 878 -18.45 9.50 -22.21
C ARG A 878 -18.07 10.94 -22.46
N TRP A 879 -17.53 11.60 -21.42
CA TRP A 879 -17.18 13.01 -21.50
C TRP A 879 -16.07 13.24 -22.52
N ALA A 880 -15.06 12.37 -22.56
CA ALA A 880 -14.01 12.41 -23.57
C ALA A 880 -14.57 12.23 -24.99
N PHE A 881 -15.44 11.24 -25.20
CA PHE A 881 -16.07 10.99 -26.50
C PHE A 881 -16.90 12.19 -26.97
N GLN A 882 -17.78 12.71 -26.10
CA GLN A 882 -18.61 13.88 -26.40
C GLN A 882 -17.78 15.12 -26.74
N ASP A 883 -16.69 15.36 -25.99
CA ASP A 883 -15.80 16.49 -26.22
C ASP A 883 -15.08 16.37 -27.57
N PHE A 884 -14.56 15.18 -27.91
CA PHE A 884 -13.94 14.96 -29.23
C PHE A 884 -14.93 15.12 -30.38
N VAL A 885 -16.17 14.63 -30.25
CA VAL A 885 -17.24 14.85 -31.26
C VAL A 885 -17.55 16.34 -31.40
N GLY A 886 -17.65 17.07 -30.29
CA GLY A 886 -17.89 18.51 -30.30
C GLY A 886 -16.75 19.30 -30.96
N LEU A 887 -15.50 18.90 -30.73
CA LEU A 887 -14.32 19.55 -31.30
C LEU A 887 -14.14 19.31 -32.79
N THR A 888 -14.52 18.13 -33.31
CA THR A 888 -14.49 17.87 -34.76
C THR A 888 -15.67 18.50 -35.49
N GLY A 889 -16.67 19.01 -34.76
CA GLY A 889 -17.89 19.58 -35.34
C GLY A 889 -18.85 18.56 -35.93
N MET A 890 -18.50 17.27 -35.85
CA MET A 890 -19.28 16.18 -36.41
C MET A 890 -20.66 16.11 -35.76
N GLY A 891 -21.72 16.26 -36.57
CA GLY A 891 -23.11 16.23 -36.09
C GLY A 891 -23.60 17.51 -35.41
N SER A 892 -22.80 18.58 -35.36
CA SER A 892 -23.23 19.87 -34.81
C SER A 892 -24.37 20.50 -35.61
N ASP A 893 -24.32 20.38 -36.94
CA ASP A 893 -25.37 20.87 -37.84
C ASP A 893 -26.69 20.12 -37.62
N VAL A 894 -26.63 18.79 -37.54
CA VAL A 894 -27.78 17.90 -37.24
C VAL A 894 -28.39 18.23 -35.88
N ALA A 895 -27.57 18.44 -34.85
CA ALA A 895 -28.05 18.82 -33.53
C ALA A 895 -28.69 20.23 -33.49
N SER A 896 -28.27 21.13 -34.38
CA SER A 896 -28.79 22.49 -34.48
C SER A 896 -30.07 22.61 -35.32
N ASP A 897 -30.37 21.59 -36.12
CA ASP A 897 -31.50 21.57 -37.04
C ASP A 897 -32.84 21.44 -36.28
N PRO A 898 -33.81 22.34 -36.52
CA PRO A 898 -35.11 22.31 -35.86
C PRO A 898 -35.92 21.04 -36.18
N CYS A 899 -35.74 20.44 -37.35
CA CYS A 899 -36.52 19.28 -37.79
C CYS A 899 -36.20 18.04 -36.96
N TRP A 900 -34.95 17.87 -36.51
CA TRP A 900 -34.56 16.74 -35.65
C TRP A 900 -35.16 16.81 -34.23
N LYS A 901 -35.82 17.92 -33.84
CA LYS A 901 -36.56 18.05 -32.57
C LYS A 901 -38.02 17.57 -32.66
N LEU A 902 -38.55 17.39 -33.86
CA LEU A 902 -39.90 16.85 -34.10
C LEU A 902 -39.91 15.33 -33.84
N SER A 903 -41.09 14.77 -33.60
CA SER A 903 -41.23 13.31 -33.52
C SER A 903 -40.94 12.66 -34.88
N GLU A 904 -40.48 11.40 -34.86
CA GLU A 904 -40.12 10.67 -36.08
C GLU A 904 -41.27 10.62 -37.08
N ASP A 905 -42.49 10.31 -36.60
CA ASP A 905 -43.71 10.29 -37.40
C ASP A 905 -44.02 11.65 -38.06
N GLU A 906 -43.84 12.77 -37.33
CA GLU A 906 -44.08 14.10 -37.87
C GLU A 906 -43.09 14.46 -38.98
N ARG A 907 -41.82 14.06 -38.85
CA ARG A 907 -40.76 14.36 -39.84
C ARG A 907 -40.94 13.57 -41.13
N ASP A 908 -41.31 12.29 -41.01
CA ASP A 908 -41.45 11.37 -42.14
C ASP A 908 -42.68 11.70 -42.99
N LEU A 909 -43.70 12.33 -42.39
CA LEU A 909 -44.90 12.79 -43.09
C LEU A 909 -44.70 14.10 -43.87
N MET A 910 -43.62 14.85 -43.65
CA MET A 910 -43.38 16.14 -44.31
C MET A 910 -42.88 15.95 -45.74
N SER A 911 -43.46 16.69 -46.69
CA SER A 911 -42.95 16.78 -48.06
C SER A 911 -41.61 17.55 -48.13
N LEU A 912 -40.88 17.40 -49.24
CA LEU A 912 -39.61 18.14 -49.45
C LEU A 912 -39.80 19.67 -49.39
N GLU A 913 -40.92 20.17 -49.90
CA GLU A 913 -41.28 21.59 -49.83
C GLU A 913 -41.58 22.01 -48.39
N GLN A 914 -42.37 21.22 -47.64
CA GLN A 914 -42.67 21.50 -46.24
C GLN A 914 -41.42 21.50 -45.36
N LYS A 915 -40.47 20.58 -45.61
CA LYS A 915 -39.16 20.55 -44.93
C LYS A 915 -38.36 21.84 -45.21
N THR A 916 -38.43 22.35 -46.44
CA THR A 916 -37.76 23.60 -46.84
C THR A 916 -38.41 24.81 -46.17
N ASP A 917 -39.75 24.90 -46.22
CA ASP A 917 -40.53 26.02 -45.64
C ASP A 917 -40.42 26.07 -44.10
N PHE A 918 -40.31 24.91 -43.46
CA PHE A 918 -40.08 24.81 -42.01
C PHE A 918 -38.66 25.23 -41.61
N GLY A 919 -37.72 25.30 -42.56
CA GLY A 919 -36.33 25.70 -42.33
C GLY A 919 -35.43 24.57 -41.84
N CYS A 920 -35.66 23.33 -42.30
CA CYS A 920 -34.73 22.23 -42.07
C CYS A 920 -33.36 22.55 -42.69
N LYS A 921 -32.26 22.19 -42.00
CA LYS A 921 -30.89 22.50 -42.45
C LYS A 921 -30.15 21.26 -42.97
N CYS A 922 -30.30 20.15 -42.27
CA CYS A 922 -29.76 18.82 -42.50
C CYS A 922 -30.88 17.81 -42.78
N MET A 923 -31.97 18.25 -43.42
CA MET A 923 -33.10 17.41 -43.82
C MET A 923 -33.77 18.02 -45.06
N GLY A 924 -34.40 17.19 -45.89
CA GLY A 924 -34.89 17.60 -47.20
C GLY A 924 -33.75 17.93 -48.17
N LEU A 925 -34.01 18.81 -49.14
CA LEU A 925 -33.02 19.18 -50.16
C LEU A 925 -31.84 19.98 -49.60
N ALA A 926 -32.05 20.69 -48.48
CA ALA A 926 -31.01 21.48 -47.81
C ALA A 926 -29.85 20.62 -47.28
N VAL A 927 -30.08 19.31 -47.08
CA VAL A 927 -29.02 18.36 -46.70
C VAL A 927 -27.88 18.30 -47.73
N PHE A 928 -28.17 18.69 -48.98
CA PHE A 928 -27.20 18.71 -50.07
C PHE A 928 -26.45 20.04 -50.24
N ASP A 929 -26.72 21.04 -49.41
CA ASP A 929 -25.95 22.28 -49.35
C ASP A 929 -24.86 22.17 -48.26
N PRO A 930 -23.56 22.14 -48.61
CA PRO A 930 -22.46 22.04 -47.65
C PRO A 930 -22.41 23.20 -46.65
N ASN A 931 -23.02 24.35 -46.96
CA ASN A 931 -23.10 25.49 -46.04
C ASN A 931 -24.26 25.36 -45.04
N SER A 932 -25.23 24.49 -45.34
CA SER A 932 -26.38 24.20 -44.49
C SER A 932 -26.16 22.94 -43.65
N CYS A 933 -25.64 21.87 -44.25
CA CYS A 933 -25.34 20.61 -43.58
C CYS A 933 -23.98 20.06 -44.00
N ASN A 934 -22.99 20.13 -43.10
CA ASN A 934 -21.65 19.59 -43.33
C ASN A 934 -21.46 18.26 -42.58
N PHE A 935 -22.45 17.37 -42.65
CA PHE A 935 -22.36 16.06 -42.01
C PHE A 935 -21.49 15.11 -42.87
N PRO A 936 -20.52 14.38 -42.28
CA PRO A 936 -19.55 13.61 -43.07
C PRO A 936 -20.20 12.50 -43.91
N GLY A 937 -19.88 12.47 -45.20
CA GLY A 937 -20.33 11.44 -46.15
C GLY A 937 -21.71 11.67 -46.78
N VAL A 938 -22.48 12.66 -46.34
CA VAL A 938 -23.83 12.93 -46.89
C VAL A 938 -23.78 13.33 -48.36
N GLY A 939 -22.75 14.07 -48.77
CA GLY A 939 -22.56 14.49 -50.15
C GLY A 939 -22.36 13.36 -51.16
N GLN A 940 -22.19 12.11 -50.70
CA GLN A 940 -22.11 10.92 -51.56
C GLN A 940 -23.44 10.58 -52.24
N PHE A 941 -24.55 10.94 -51.61
CA PHE A 941 -25.90 10.68 -52.13
C PHE A 941 -26.40 11.77 -53.07
N TYR A 942 -25.63 12.85 -53.25
CA TYR A 942 -25.98 13.92 -54.19
C TYR A 942 -26.03 13.37 -55.62
N THR A 943 -27.11 13.71 -56.33
CA THR A 943 -27.27 13.42 -57.76
C THR A 943 -27.49 14.70 -58.55
N THR A 944 -27.14 14.69 -59.84
CA THR A 944 -27.23 15.88 -60.71
C THR A 944 -28.66 16.37 -60.94
N GLU A 945 -29.66 15.52 -60.69
CA GLU A 945 -31.09 15.82 -60.83
C GLU A 945 -31.60 16.78 -59.75
N ILE A 946 -30.87 16.91 -58.63
CA ILE A 946 -31.23 17.82 -57.53
C ILE A 946 -31.23 19.28 -57.97
N ASP A 947 -30.26 19.65 -58.82
CA ASP A 947 -30.09 21.02 -59.32
C ASP A 947 -30.85 21.28 -60.64
N GLN A 948 -31.50 20.27 -61.21
CA GLN A 948 -32.27 20.44 -62.44
C GLN A 948 -33.60 21.15 -62.16
N PRO A 949 -34.02 22.10 -63.02
CA PRO A 949 -35.33 22.71 -62.91
C PRO A 949 -36.43 21.65 -63.10
N ALA A 950 -37.55 21.82 -62.40
CA ALA A 950 -38.69 20.92 -62.52
C ALA A 950 -39.17 20.82 -63.98
N PRO A 951 -39.61 19.64 -64.44
CA PRO A 951 -40.20 19.49 -65.77
C PRO A 951 -41.35 20.48 -65.98
N VAL A 952 -41.39 21.13 -67.14
CA VAL A 952 -42.41 22.14 -67.45
C VAL A 952 -43.65 21.43 -67.98
N GLU A 953 -44.81 21.73 -67.39
CA GLU A 953 -46.09 21.21 -67.85
C GLU A 953 -46.43 21.77 -69.25
N PRO A 954 -46.86 20.92 -70.21
CA PRO A 954 -47.28 21.36 -71.54
C PRO A 954 -48.39 22.41 -71.48
N ALA A 955 -48.39 23.35 -72.43
CA ALA A 955 -49.45 24.36 -72.52
C ALA A 955 -50.82 23.70 -72.71
N ALA A 956 -51.81 24.18 -71.95
CA ALA A 956 -53.17 23.63 -71.98
C ALA A 956 -53.75 23.64 -73.41
N LEU A 957 -54.42 22.54 -73.77
CA LEU A 957 -55.16 22.45 -75.04
C LEU A 957 -56.24 23.56 -75.08
N GLY A 958 -56.34 24.27 -76.21
CA GLY A 958 -57.37 25.28 -76.42
C GLY A 958 -58.79 24.69 -76.38
N PRO A 959 -59.85 25.53 -76.35
CA PRO A 959 -61.22 25.03 -76.37
C PRO A 959 -61.53 24.28 -77.67
N GLU A 960 -62.33 23.21 -77.57
CA GLU A 960 -62.81 22.44 -78.73
C GLU A 960 -63.59 23.34 -79.71
N PRO A 961 -63.39 23.18 -81.04
CA PRO A 961 -64.15 23.93 -82.04
C PRO A 961 -65.66 23.73 -81.86
N THR A 962 -66.42 24.82 -81.82
CA THR A 962 -67.88 24.77 -81.67
C THR A 962 -68.55 24.32 -82.96
N GLU A 963 -69.60 23.49 -82.85
CA GLU A 963 -70.39 23.07 -84.02
C GLU A 963 -70.90 24.27 -84.82
N PRO A 964 -70.73 24.26 -86.17
CA PRO A 964 -71.07 25.41 -86.98
C PRO A 964 -72.59 25.54 -87.13
N VAL A 965 -73.09 26.78 -87.10
CA VAL A 965 -74.50 27.09 -87.36
C VAL A 965 -74.75 27.05 -88.86
N ILE A 966 -75.57 26.11 -89.31
CA ILE A 966 -75.93 25.97 -90.73
C ILE A 966 -77.04 26.98 -91.08
N PRO A 967 -76.89 27.80 -92.15
CA PRO A 967 -77.95 28.72 -92.59
C PRO A 967 -79.23 27.96 -93.01
N PRO A 968 -80.41 28.59 -93.00
CA PRO A 968 -81.65 27.95 -93.43
C PRO A 968 -81.66 27.69 -94.95
N ALA A 969 -82.20 26.53 -95.36
CA ALA A 969 -82.31 26.16 -96.77
C ALA A 969 -83.30 27.06 -97.53
N PRO A 970 -83.04 27.40 -98.81
CA PRO A 970 -83.96 28.19 -99.62
C PRO A 970 -85.30 27.48 -99.85
N GLU A 971 -86.40 28.23 -99.88
CA GLU A 971 -87.76 27.70 -100.06
C GLU A 971 -88.13 27.56 -101.56
N PRO A 972 -88.88 26.52 -101.95
CA PRO A 972 -89.31 26.32 -103.33
C PRO A 972 -90.34 27.37 -103.78
N PRO A 973 -90.34 27.79 -105.06
CA PRO A 973 -91.27 28.78 -105.58
C PRO A 973 -92.72 28.28 -105.57
N ALA A 974 -93.68 29.17 -105.30
CA ALA A 974 -95.10 28.85 -105.17
C ALA A 974 -95.76 28.38 -106.49
N ASP A 975 -95.22 28.80 -107.64
CA ASP A 975 -95.63 28.32 -108.97
C ASP A 975 -94.50 27.51 -109.60
N GLN A 976 -94.73 26.20 -109.77
CA GLN A 976 -93.74 25.25 -110.25
C GLN A 976 -93.58 25.25 -111.79
N ASN A 977 -94.43 25.98 -112.51
CA ASN A 977 -94.36 26.08 -113.98
C ASN A 977 -93.57 27.31 -114.46
N ASP A 978 -93.17 28.21 -113.56
CA ASP A 978 -92.30 29.35 -113.87
C ASP A 978 -90.85 28.90 -114.01
N GLN A 979 -90.42 28.74 -115.26
CA GLN A 979 -89.07 28.32 -115.61
C GLN A 979 -87.99 29.29 -115.10
N VAL A 980 -88.28 30.57 -114.91
CA VAL A 980 -87.31 31.57 -114.42
C VAL A 980 -87.14 31.44 -112.90
N ALA A 981 -88.25 31.35 -112.16
CA ALA A 981 -88.23 31.19 -110.70
C ALA A 981 -87.61 29.84 -110.27
N MET A 982 -87.88 28.76 -111.00
CA MET A 982 -87.31 27.45 -110.71
C MET A 982 -85.79 27.40 -110.99
N VAL A 983 -85.30 28.10 -112.01
CA VAL A 983 -83.84 28.24 -112.27
C VAL A 983 -83.16 29.05 -111.16
N GLN A 984 -83.81 30.11 -110.65
CA GLN A 984 -83.29 30.87 -109.51
C GLN A 984 -83.25 30.04 -108.22
N TYR A 985 -84.29 29.25 -107.94
CA TYR A 985 -84.30 28.31 -106.81
C TYR A 985 -83.21 27.23 -106.94
N MET A 986 -83.05 26.61 -108.11
CA MET A 986 -82.00 25.61 -108.33
C MET A 986 -80.60 26.20 -108.20
N ASN A 987 -80.40 27.45 -108.63
CA ASN A 987 -79.14 28.17 -108.42
C ASN A 987 -78.91 28.51 -106.94
N ALA A 988 -79.94 28.96 -106.22
CA ALA A 988 -79.89 29.27 -104.79
C ALA A 988 -79.68 28.01 -103.92
N LEU A 989 -80.31 26.90 -104.29
CA LEU A 989 -80.13 25.60 -103.64
C LEU A 989 -78.71 25.06 -103.88
N LYS A 990 -78.19 25.24 -105.10
CA LYS A 990 -76.80 24.89 -105.42
C LYS A 990 -75.80 25.75 -104.64
N SER A 991 -76.01 27.06 -104.57
CA SER A 991 -75.15 27.93 -103.75
C SER A 991 -75.24 27.61 -102.25
N TYR A 992 -76.44 27.27 -101.75
CA TYR A 992 -76.62 26.80 -100.38
C TYR A 992 -75.87 25.48 -100.11
N GLN A 993 -75.98 24.51 -101.02
CA GLN A 993 -75.23 23.25 -100.91
C GLN A 993 -73.73 23.47 -100.92
N ASP A 994 -73.23 24.36 -101.78
CA ASP A 994 -71.82 24.75 -101.84
C ASP A 994 -71.38 25.46 -100.53
N GLU A 995 -72.21 26.36 -99.98
CA GLU A 995 -71.94 27.08 -98.72
C GLU A 995 -71.94 26.15 -97.49
N VAL A 996 -72.92 25.25 -97.37
CA VAL A 996 -72.98 24.22 -96.33
C VAL A 996 -71.75 23.31 -96.42
N GLN A 997 -71.35 22.92 -97.64
CA GLN A 997 -70.20 22.07 -97.85
C GLN A 997 -68.89 22.77 -97.47
N VAL A 998 -68.76 24.08 -97.74
CA VAL A 998 -67.61 24.88 -97.28
C VAL A 998 -67.57 24.97 -95.75
N ILE A 999 -68.70 25.26 -95.10
CA ILE A 999 -68.80 25.35 -93.63
C ILE A 999 -68.45 24.00 -92.97
N GLN A 1000 -69.00 22.89 -93.49
CA GLN A 1000 -68.70 21.55 -92.99
C GLN A 1000 -67.25 21.13 -93.23
N ASN A 1001 -66.66 21.49 -94.37
CA ASN A 1001 -65.26 21.21 -94.67
C ASN A 1001 -64.32 22.04 -93.79
N GLN A 1002 -64.66 23.30 -93.50
CA GLN A 1002 -63.90 24.16 -92.60
C GLN A 1002 -63.95 23.63 -91.16
N PHE A 1003 -65.13 23.28 -90.65
CA PHE A 1003 -65.26 22.65 -89.33
C PHE A 1003 -64.53 21.31 -89.26
N ARG A 1004 -64.59 20.48 -90.31
CA ARG A 1004 -63.83 19.23 -90.37
C ARG A 1004 -62.32 19.49 -90.32
N SER A 1005 -61.82 20.50 -91.04
CA SER A 1005 -60.41 20.90 -91.00
C SER A 1005 -59.99 21.44 -89.63
N GLU A 1006 -60.84 22.22 -88.97
CA GLU A 1006 -60.60 22.73 -87.61
C GLU A 1006 -60.63 21.60 -86.57
N MET A 1007 -61.55 20.65 -86.70
CA MET A 1007 -61.63 19.46 -85.87
C MET A 1007 -60.45 18.50 -86.08
N ASP A 1008 -59.98 18.33 -87.31
CA ASP A 1008 -58.80 17.51 -87.61
C ASP A 1008 -57.51 18.16 -87.06
N LEU A 1009 -57.40 19.49 -87.13
CA LEU A 1009 -56.31 20.24 -86.49
C LEU A 1009 -56.36 20.12 -84.96
N TYR A 1010 -57.54 20.28 -84.36
CA TYR A 1010 -57.74 20.11 -82.91
C TYR A 1010 -57.40 18.70 -82.45
N ARG A 1011 -57.82 17.66 -83.18
CA ARG A 1011 -57.46 16.25 -82.90
C ARG A 1011 -55.95 16.03 -82.97
N SER A 1012 -55.27 16.58 -83.99
CA SER A 1012 -53.81 16.50 -84.08
C SER A 1012 -53.11 17.21 -82.91
N GLN A 1013 -53.63 18.36 -82.45
CA GLN A 1013 -53.11 19.06 -81.28
C GLN A 1013 -53.40 18.30 -79.98
N ALA A 1014 -54.56 17.67 -79.87
CA ALA A 1014 -54.94 16.83 -78.72
C ALA A 1014 -54.04 15.58 -78.60
N ASP A 1015 -53.72 14.93 -79.72
CA ASP A 1015 -52.79 13.80 -79.77
C ASP A 1015 -51.36 14.23 -79.36
N LEU A 1016 -50.89 15.38 -79.86
CA LEU A 1016 -49.61 15.97 -79.45
C LEU A 1016 -49.59 16.35 -77.97
N TYR A 1017 -50.63 16.99 -77.46
CA TYR A 1017 -50.77 17.32 -76.03
C TYR A 1017 -50.76 16.06 -75.18
N THR A 1018 -51.47 14.99 -75.59
CA THR A 1018 -51.49 13.72 -74.88
C THR A 1018 -50.11 13.07 -74.83
N ALA A 1019 -49.36 13.10 -75.94
CA ALA A 1019 -47.98 12.62 -75.97
C ALA A 1019 -47.05 13.45 -75.08
N GLN A 1020 -47.12 14.79 -75.17
CA GLN A 1020 -46.33 15.70 -74.33
C GLN A 1020 -46.66 15.57 -72.85
N MET A 1021 -47.94 15.37 -72.49
CA MET A 1021 -48.36 15.13 -71.11
C MET A 1021 -47.81 13.81 -70.57
N LYS A 1022 -47.76 12.76 -71.39
CA LYS A 1022 -47.15 11.48 -71.03
C LYS A 1022 -45.64 11.61 -70.80
N ASP A 1023 -44.96 12.36 -71.66
CA ASP A 1023 -43.53 12.65 -71.52
C ASP A 1023 -43.26 13.50 -70.26
N TYR A 1024 -44.06 14.53 -70.00
CA TYR A 1024 -44.02 15.34 -68.77
C TYR A 1024 -44.25 14.49 -67.52
N GLN A 1025 -45.28 13.63 -67.51
CA GLN A 1025 -45.55 12.74 -66.37
C GLN A 1025 -44.40 11.76 -66.12
N THR A 1026 -43.83 11.19 -67.18
CA THR A 1026 -42.69 10.27 -67.08
C THR A 1026 -41.45 11.01 -66.55
N ALA A 1027 -41.14 12.18 -67.09
CA ALA A 1027 -40.05 13.03 -66.64
C ALA A 1027 -40.23 13.47 -65.18
N LYS A 1028 -41.45 13.88 -64.79
CA LYS A 1028 -41.79 14.29 -63.42
C LYS A 1028 -41.66 13.14 -62.42
N ILE A 1029 -42.17 11.95 -62.75
CA ILE A 1029 -41.99 10.77 -61.91
C ILE A 1029 -40.50 10.45 -61.73
N SER A 1030 -39.70 10.50 -62.79
CA SER A 1030 -38.26 10.25 -62.69
C SER A 1030 -37.53 11.32 -61.87
N TYR A 1031 -37.91 12.59 -62.03
CA TYR A 1031 -37.38 13.73 -61.31
C TYR A 1031 -37.66 13.64 -59.80
N ASP A 1032 -38.92 13.38 -59.44
CA ASP A 1032 -39.35 13.25 -58.05
C ASP A 1032 -38.77 12.00 -57.39
N ALA A 1033 -38.71 10.87 -58.12
CA ALA A 1033 -38.14 9.63 -57.61
C ALA A 1033 -36.63 9.73 -57.36
N ALA A 1034 -35.86 10.37 -58.26
CA ALA A 1034 -34.42 10.55 -58.08
C ALA A 1034 -34.12 11.41 -56.85
N ARG A 1035 -34.81 12.55 -56.70
CA ARG A 1035 -34.63 13.47 -55.56
C ARG A 1035 -35.07 12.86 -54.25
N SER A 1036 -36.24 12.21 -54.22
CA SER A 1036 -36.75 11.54 -53.03
C SER A 1036 -35.81 10.41 -52.58
N THR A 1037 -35.31 9.60 -53.52
CA THR A 1037 -34.37 8.49 -53.21
C THR A 1037 -33.03 9.00 -52.68
N ALA A 1038 -32.50 10.07 -53.29
CA ALA A 1038 -31.26 10.70 -52.84
C ALA A 1038 -31.42 11.26 -51.42
N VAL A 1039 -32.48 12.04 -51.18
CA VAL A 1039 -32.78 12.63 -49.86
C VAL A 1039 -33.04 11.54 -48.82
N SER A 1040 -33.83 10.51 -49.12
CA SER A 1040 -34.11 9.43 -48.16
C SER A 1040 -32.86 8.66 -47.77
N SER A 1041 -31.94 8.44 -48.74
CA SER A 1041 -30.66 7.79 -48.47
C SER A 1041 -29.74 8.66 -47.61
N ALA A 1042 -29.75 9.98 -47.86
CA ALA A 1042 -29.00 10.96 -47.08
C ALA A 1042 -29.55 11.14 -45.65
N GLU A 1043 -30.88 11.15 -45.46
CA GLU A 1043 -31.54 11.28 -44.16
C GLU A 1043 -31.42 10.00 -43.31
N ALA A 1044 -31.22 8.84 -43.94
CA ALA A 1044 -31.03 7.56 -43.25
C ALA A 1044 -29.61 7.36 -42.70
N LEU A 1045 -28.61 8.10 -43.22
CA LEU A 1045 -27.23 8.12 -42.73
C LEU A 1045 -27.12 8.96 -41.45
#